data_AF-I1LBT3-F1
#
_entry.id   AF-I1LBT3-F1
#
_cell.length_a   1.000
_cell.length_b   1.000
_cell.length_c   1.000
_cell.angle_alpha   90.00
_cell.angle_beta   90.00
_cell.angle_gamma   90.00
#
_symmetry.space_group_name_H-M   'P 1'
#
loop_
_entity.id
_entity.type
_entity.pdbx_description
1 polymer ?
#
loop_
_entity_poly.entity_id
_entity_poly.type
_entity_poly.pdbx_seq_one_letter_code
_entity_poly.pdbx_strand_id
1 'polypeptide(L)'
;MISAQGDHHRHHHHYHHQPQLPGSADTSRQQFTADRVEPFSVKQEPASLTLLPLRGHDSSEVDEDVYLSLAHQMYKTGNYKQALEHSNTVYERNPLRTDNLLLLGAVYYQLHDFDMCVAKNEEALRIEPHFAECYGNMANAWKEKGNIDLAIRYYLIAIELRPNFADAWSNLASAYMRKGRLTEAAQCCRQALAINPLMVDAHSNLGNLMKAQGLVQEAYSCYLEALRIQPTFAIAWSNLAGLFMESGDFNRALQYYKEAVKLKPSFPDAYLNLGNVYKALGMPQEAIACYQHALQTRPNYGMAYGNLASIYYEQGQLDMAILHYKQAVACDPRFLEAYNNLGNALKDVGRVEEAIQCYNQCLTLQPNHPQALTNLGNIYMEWNMVAAAAQYYKATLNVTTGLSAPYNNLAIIYKQQGNYVDAISCYNEVLRIDPLAADGLVNRGNTYKEIGRVSDAIQDYIRAIVVRPTMAEAHANLASAYKDSGHVEAAVKSYKQALILRPDFPEATCNLLHTLQCVCCWEDRDKMFKEVESIIRRQINMSVLPSVQPFHAIAYPLDPMLALEISRKYAAHCSVIASRFALPPFNHPSPIPIKREGGYERLRIGYVSSDFGNHPLSHLMGSVFGMHNRKNVEVFCYALSANDGTEWRQRIQSEAEHFVDVSAMSSDAIAKMINEDKIHILVNLNGYTKGARNEIFAMQPAPIQVSYMGFPGTTGATYIDYLVTDEFVSPLGYANIYSEKIVHLPHCYFVNDYKQKNQDVLDPNCPHKRSDYGLPEDKFIFACFNQLYKMDPEIFNTWCNILKRVPNSALWLLRFPAAGEMRLRAYAAAQGVQPDQIIFTDVATKNEHIRRSSLADLFLDS
;
A
#
# COMPACT_ATOMS: atom_id res chain seq x y z
N MET A 1 0.79 -1.31 -47.57
CA MET A 1 0.12 -1.15 -48.88
C MET A 1 -1.38 -1.32 -48.66
N ILE A 2 -2.17 -0.33 -49.08
CA ILE A 2 -3.64 -0.30 -49.31
C ILE A 2 -4.49 -0.29 -48.00
N SER A 3 -5.01 0.84 -47.45
CA SER A 3 -6.06 1.83 -47.87
C SER A 3 -7.42 1.18 -48.17
N ALA A 4 -8.63 1.59 -47.77
CA ALA A 4 -9.28 2.90 -47.56
C ALA A 4 -10.64 2.61 -46.86
N GLN A 5 -11.14 3.38 -45.89
CA GLN A 5 -12.04 4.57 -45.98
C GLN A 5 -13.46 4.37 -46.58
N GLY A 6 -14.44 4.98 -45.88
CA GLY A 6 -15.78 5.37 -46.36
C GLY A 6 -16.95 4.67 -45.64
N ASP A 7 -18.05 5.29 -45.23
CA ASP A 7 -18.45 6.70 -45.20
C ASP A 7 -19.77 6.86 -44.41
N HIS A 8 -20.15 8.12 -44.17
CA HIS A 8 -21.29 8.70 -43.45
C HIS A 8 -22.73 8.17 -43.67
N HIS A 9 -23.61 8.35 -42.66
CA HIS A 9 -24.83 9.19 -42.80
C HIS A 9 -25.52 9.58 -41.48
N ARG A 10 -25.92 10.86 -41.41
CA ARG A 10 -26.82 11.54 -40.44
C ARG A 10 -28.30 11.31 -40.81
N HIS A 11 -29.23 11.28 -39.85
CA HIS A 11 -30.19 12.38 -39.55
C HIS A 11 -31.35 12.01 -38.60
N HIS A 12 -31.74 13.04 -37.84
CA HIS A 12 -32.94 13.33 -37.03
C HIS A 12 -34.26 12.55 -37.24
N HIS A 13 -35.01 12.34 -36.16
CA HIS A 13 -36.29 13.04 -35.92
C HIS A 13 -36.85 12.87 -34.49
N HIS A 14 -37.32 14.00 -33.93
CA HIS A 14 -38.30 14.10 -32.84
C HIS A 14 -39.64 13.47 -33.23
N TYR A 15 -40.40 12.92 -32.25
CA TYR A 15 -41.80 13.31 -32.01
C TYR A 15 -42.35 12.77 -30.68
N HIS A 16 -43.24 13.58 -30.11
CA HIS A 16 -44.09 13.43 -28.93
C HIS A 16 -44.85 12.11 -28.81
N HIS A 17 -45.13 11.68 -27.57
CA HIS A 17 -46.46 11.21 -27.17
C HIS A 17 -46.69 11.35 -25.65
N GLN A 18 -47.73 12.09 -25.27
CA GLN A 18 -48.48 11.93 -24.01
C GLN A 18 -49.40 10.70 -24.10
N PRO A 19 -49.85 10.15 -22.96
CA PRO A 19 -51.28 10.28 -22.64
C PRO A 19 -51.57 10.62 -21.15
N GLN A 20 -52.87 10.81 -20.91
CA GLN A 20 -53.56 11.58 -19.87
C GLN A 20 -53.63 10.97 -18.44
N LEU A 21 -53.94 11.88 -17.51
CA LEU A 21 -54.32 11.73 -16.08
C LEU A 21 -55.52 10.79 -15.81
N PRO A 22 -55.74 10.42 -14.54
CA PRO A 22 -56.73 11.16 -13.73
C PRO A 22 -56.20 11.61 -12.35
N GLY A 23 -56.84 12.68 -11.82
CA GLY A 23 -56.60 13.29 -10.50
C GLY A 23 -56.93 12.37 -9.32
N SER A 24 -56.75 12.75 -8.06
CA SER A 24 -56.76 14.06 -7.42
C SER A 24 -56.00 14.00 -6.08
N ALA A 25 -55.12 14.97 -5.84
CA ALA A 25 -55.17 15.91 -4.71
C ALA A 25 -54.87 15.34 -3.31
N ASP A 26 -53.61 15.46 -2.90
CA ASP A 26 -53.26 15.95 -1.56
C ASP A 26 -51.85 16.57 -1.60
N THR A 27 -51.78 17.90 -1.52
CA THR A 27 -50.52 18.63 -1.38
C THR A 27 -50.69 19.74 -0.35
N SER A 28 -50.08 19.56 0.82
CA SER A 28 -49.81 20.64 1.76
C SER A 28 -48.42 21.21 1.45
N ARG A 29 -48.41 22.31 0.68
CA ARG A 29 -47.26 23.22 0.56
C ARG A 29 -47.08 23.95 1.90
N GLN A 30 -45.96 23.71 2.58
CA GLN A 30 -45.48 24.64 3.62
C GLN A 30 -44.99 25.92 2.94
N GLN A 31 -45.79 26.99 3.09
CA GLN A 31 -45.37 28.36 2.83
C GLN A 31 -44.45 28.81 3.96
N PHE A 32 -43.28 29.34 3.58
CA PHE A 32 -42.46 30.19 4.44
C PHE A 32 -43.28 31.43 4.80
N THR A 33 -43.81 31.48 6.02
CA THR A 33 -44.35 32.68 6.63
C THR A 33 -43.21 33.51 7.22
N ALA A 34 -43.20 34.79 6.88
CA ALA A 34 -42.39 35.79 7.54
C ALA A 34 -42.76 35.85 9.03
N ASP A 35 -41.81 35.51 9.91
CA ASP A 35 -42.01 35.67 11.34
C ASP A 35 -42.05 37.15 11.70
N ARG A 36 -43.16 37.49 12.34
CA ARG A 36 -43.46 38.79 12.91
C ARG A 36 -42.44 39.14 13.98
N VAL A 37 -42.04 40.42 13.95
CA VAL A 37 -41.36 41.11 15.04
C VAL A 37 -42.27 41.07 16.28
N GLU A 38 -41.86 40.36 17.33
CA GLU A 38 -42.41 40.56 18.67
C GLU A 38 -41.70 41.74 19.37
N PRO A 39 -42.43 42.66 20.00
CA PRO A 39 -41.84 43.71 20.82
C PRO A 39 -41.43 43.14 22.19
N PHE A 40 -40.16 43.27 22.56
CA PHE A 40 -39.68 42.89 23.87
C PHE A 40 -40.23 43.84 24.95
N SER A 41 -41.02 43.28 25.86
CA SER A 41 -41.52 43.92 27.07
C SER A 41 -40.41 43.96 28.13
N VAL A 42 -40.07 45.16 28.60
CA VAL A 42 -39.19 45.36 29.75
C VAL A 42 -39.97 44.94 31.01
N LYS A 43 -39.50 43.89 31.70
CA LYS A 43 -39.97 43.56 33.05
C LYS A 43 -39.61 44.72 33.99
N GLN A 44 -40.62 45.47 34.41
CA GLN A 44 -40.55 46.32 35.60
C GLN A 44 -40.71 45.43 36.83
N GLU A 45 -39.68 45.37 37.67
CA GLU A 45 -39.83 45.03 39.09
C GLU A 45 -39.71 46.30 39.93
N PRO A 46 -40.48 46.46 41.02
CA PRO A 46 -40.56 47.70 41.77
C PRO A 46 -39.41 47.75 42.79
N ALA A 47 -38.42 48.59 42.54
CA ALA A 47 -37.47 49.01 43.58
C ALA A 47 -37.92 50.38 44.13
N SER A 48 -38.51 50.36 45.32
CA SER A 48 -38.77 51.53 46.15
C SER A 48 -37.45 52.21 46.53
N LEU A 49 -37.10 53.29 45.83
CA LEU A 49 -36.04 54.21 46.25
C LEU A 49 -36.68 55.39 46.98
N THR A 50 -36.42 55.44 48.27
CA THR A 50 -36.83 56.50 49.19
C THR A 50 -36.11 57.79 48.80
N LEU A 51 -36.88 58.85 48.53
CA LEU A 51 -36.41 60.21 48.34
C LEU A 51 -35.63 60.68 49.59
N LEU A 52 -34.33 60.92 49.45
CA LEU A 52 -33.56 61.75 50.38
C LEU A 52 -33.57 63.20 49.88
N PRO A 53 -33.75 64.20 50.77
CA PRO A 53 -33.96 65.58 50.36
C PRO A 53 -32.67 66.25 49.90
N LEU A 54 -32.78 67.02 48.82
CA LEU A 54 -31.82 68.00 48.34
C LEU A 54 -31.30 68.87 49.50
N ARG A 55 -30.00 68.76 49.79
CA ARG A 55 -29.27 69.76 50.58
C ARG A 55 -28.50 70.69 49.64
N GLY A 56 -28.88 71.96 49.73
CA GLY A 56 -28.06 73.17 49.58
C GLY A 56 -26.92 73.19 48.58
N HIS A 57 -27.03 74.10 47.61
CA HIS A 57 -25.89 74.77 47.00
C HIS A 57 -24.86 75.19 48.07
N ASP A 58 -23.64 74.64 47.99
CA ASP A 58 -22.37 75.39 48.08
C ASP A 58 -21.14 74.48 47.94
N SER A 59 -20.29 74.79 46.95
CA SER A 59 -18.83 74.54 46.90
C SER A 59 -18.23 73.11 46.76
N SER A 60 -18.58 72.31 45.73
CA SER A 60 -17.80 71.07 45.42
C SER A 60 -17.69 70.63 43.94
N GLU A 61 -18.04 71.45 42.95
CA GLU A 61 -17.94 71.06 41.52
C GLU A 61 -16.50 70.72 41.06
N VAL A 62 -15.48 71.12 41.81
CA VAL A 62 -14.06 70.98 41.42
C VAL A 62 -13.51 69.56 41.60
N ASP A 63 -14.14 68.68 42.39
CA ASP A 63 -13.55 67.37 42.76
C ASP A 63 -13.99 66.20 41.84
N GLU A 64 -15.23 66.18 41.33
CA GLU A 64 -15.72 65.09 40.44
C GLU A 64 -15.03 65.07 39.07
N ASP A 65 -14.88 66.24 38.45
CA ASP A 65 -14.24 66.37 37.14
C ASP A 65 -12.74 66.05 37.20
N VAL A 66 -12.10 66.27 38.36
CA VAL A 66 -10.70 65.89 38.61
C VAL A 66 -10.57 64.37 38.66
N TYR A 67 -11.42 63.68 39.43
CA TYR A 67 -11.39 62.21 39.47
C TYR A 67 -11.76 61.57 38.14
N LEU A 68 -12.71 62.12 37.39
CA LEU A 68 -13.05 61.63 36.05
C LEU A 68 -11.91 61.86 35.05
N SER A 69 -11.22 63.00 35.14
CA SER A 69 -10.03 63.28 34.31
C SER A 69 -8.87 62.34 34.64
N LEU A 70 -8.65 62.05 35.93
CA LEU A 70 -7.67 61.06 36.40
C LEU A 70 -8.04 59.65 35.92
N ALA A 71 -9.32 59.26 36.01
CA ALA A 71 -9.79 57.97 35.51
C ALA A 71 -9.52 57.82 34.00
N HIS A 72 -9.82 58.86 33.20
CA HIS A 72 -9.49 58.88 31.77
C HIS A 72 -7.98 58.82 31.51
N GLN A 73 -7.16 59.51 32.31
CA GLN A 73 -5.71 59.45 32.19
C GLN A 73 -5.16 58.06 32.51
N MET A 74 -5.65 57.43 33.58
CA MET A 74 -5.27 56.06 33.95
C MET A 74 -5.73 55.04 32.91
N TYR A 75 -6.93 55.22 32.36
CA TYR A 75 -7.43 54.40 31.25
C TYR A 75 -6.53 54.53 30.01
N LYS A 76 -6.18 55.76 29.60
CA LYS A 76 -5.30 56.02 28.46
C LYS A 76 -3.88 55.48 28.64
N THR A 77 -3.39 55.43 29.87
CA THR A 77 -2.05 54.89 30.21
C THR A 77 -2.06 53.37 30.45
N GLY A 78 -3.21 52.72 30.36
CA GLY A 78 -3.35 51.26 30.53
C GLY A 78 -3.44 50.80 31.99
N ASN A 79 -3.50 51.71 32.95
CA ASN A 79 -3.62 51.40 34.38
C ASN A 79 -5.09 51.18 34.77
N TYR A 80 -5.71 50.14 34.22
CA TYR A 80 -7.16 49.92 34.32
C TYR A 80 -7.67 49.72 35.76
N LYS A 81 -6.85 49.16 36.67
CA LYS A 81 -7.22 49.03 38.08
C LYS A 81 -7.33 50.38 38.79
N GLN A 82 -6.40 51.29 38.53
CA GLN A 82 -6.43 52.66 39.08
C GLN A 82 -7.51 53.50 38.39
N ALA A 83 -7.74 53.28 37.08
CA ALA A 83 -8.87 53.88 36.38
C ALA A 83 -10.20 53.45 37.01
N LEU A 84 -10.34 52.18 37.39
CA LEU A 84 -11.51 51.65 38.07
C LEU A 84 -11.72 52.31 39.44
N GLU A 85 -10.66 52.46 40.24
CA GLU A 85 -10.73 53.12 41.56
C GLU A 85 -11.23 54.57 41.46
N HIS A 86 -10.66 55.35 40.53
CA HIS A 86 -11.07 56.73 40.31
C HIS A 86 -12.49 56.83 39.75
N SER A 87 -12.86 55.98 38.77
CA SER A 87 -14.23 55.94 38.23
C SER A 87 -15.27 55.49 39.26
N ASN A 88 -14.92 54.57 40.17
CA ASN A 88 -15.79 54.18 41.28
C ASN A 88 -16.01 55.32 42.27
N THR A 89 -14.97 56.11 42.56
CA THR A 89 -15.08 57.30 43.41
C THR A 89 -16.05 58.34 42.80
N VAL A 90 -16.01 58.53 41.48
CA VAL A 90 -16.98 59.37 40.75
C VAL A 90 -18.38 58.77 40.81
N TYR A 91 -18.51 57.44 40.66
CA TYR A 91 -19.79 56.74 40.68
C TYR A 91 -20.47 56.78 42.06
N GLU A 92 -19.72 56.63 43.16
CA GLU A 92 -20.26 56.71 44.53
C GLU A 92 -20.87 58.07 44.85
N ARG A 93 -20.32 59.13 44.26
CA ARG A 93 -20.79 60.52 44.45
C ARG A 93 -21.92 60.88 43.52
N ASN A 94 -21.84 60.45 42.25
CA ASN A 94 -22.85 60.70 41.24
C ASN A 94 -23.10 59.45 40.37
N PRO A 95 -24.00 58.55 40.79
CA PRO A 95 -24.30 57.32 40.05
C PRO A 95 -24.99 57.54 38.72
N LEU A 96 -25.54 58.74 38.46
CA LEU A 96 -26.31 59.07 37.26
C LEU A 96 -25.45 59.69 36.14
N ARG A 97 -24.15 59.85 36.38
CA ARG A 97 -23.22 60.49 35.46
C ARG A 97 -22.84 59.52 34.31
N THR A 98 -23.46 59.73 33.14
CA THR A 98 -23.40 58.78 31.99
C THR A 98 -22.01 58.66 31.35
N ASP A 99 -21.22 59.73 31.29
CA ASP A 99 -19.83 59.71 30.80
C ASP A 99 -18.91 58.85 31.68
N ASN A 100 -19.09 58.86 33.01
CA ASN A 100 -18.37 57.97 33.92
C ASN A 100 -18.86 56.51 33.83
N LEU A 101 -20.17 56.28 33.66
CA LEU A 101 -20.71 54.93 33.44
C LEU A 101 -20.18 54.29 32.15
N LEU A 102 -20.08 55.06 31.07
CA LEU A 102 -19.45 54.62 29.82
C LEU A 102 -17.97 54.25 30.06
N LEU A 103 -17.23 55.08 30.80
CA LEU A 103 -15.83 54.80 31.16
C LEU A 103 -15.70 53.55 32.03
N LEU A 104 -16.56 53.34 33.04
CA LEU A 104 -16.62 52.13 33.85
C LEU A 104 -16.83 50.89 32.97
N GLY A 105 -17.78 50.97 32.03
CA GLY A 105 -18.00 49.91 31.05
C GLY A 105 -16.74 49.55 30.27
N ALA A 106 -16.04 50.56 29.76
CA ALA A 106 -14.78 50.38 29.04
C ALA A 106 -13.65 49.82 29.94
N VAL A 107 -13.54 50.27 31.19
CA VAL A 107 -12.56 49.77 32.16
C VAL A 107 -12.81 48.31 32.51
N TYR A 108 -14.06 47.92 32.78
CA TYR A 108 -14.42 46.52 33.05
C TYR A 108 -14.15 45.61 31.85
N TYR A 109 -14.38 46.10 30.63
CA TYR A 109 -14.00 45.37 29.41
C TYR A 109 -12.48 45.08 29.37
N GLN A 110 -11.63 46.08 29.66
CA GLN A 110 -10.18 45.91 29.67
C GLN A 110 -9.69 45.01 30.82
N LEU A 111 -10.44 44.93 31.92
CA LEU A 111 -10.20 44.01 33.02
C LEU A 111 -10.75 42.59 32.78
N HIS A 112 -11.31 42.32 31.61
CA HIS A 112 -11.97 41.06 31.24
C HIS A 112 -13.19 40.68 32.10
N ASP A 113 -13.79 41.65 32.80
CA ASP A 113 -15.08 41.48 33.49
C ASP A 113 -16.21 41.92 32.54
N PHE A 114 -16.55 41.02 31.62
CA PHE A 114 -17.52 41.32 30.57
C PHE A 114 -18.95 41.47 31.10
N ASP A 115 -19.28 40.86 32.24
CA ASP A 115 -20.59 40.98 32.86
C ASP A 115 -20.78 42.38 33.47
N MET A 116 -19.77 42.88 34.19
CA MET A 116 -19.81 44.25 34.72
C MET A 116 -19.71 45.31 33.62
N CYS A 117 -18.99 45.04 32.54
CA CYS A 117 -19.00 45.89 31.35
C CYS A 117 -20.43 46.06 30.83
N VAL A 118 -21.15 44.96 30.63
CA VAL A 118 -22.54 45.01 30.15
C VAL A 118 -23.44 45.74 31.15
N ALA A 119 -23.34 45.41 32.45
CA ALA A 119 -24.18 46.01 33.48
C ALA A 119 -24.05 47.54 33.58
N LYS A 120 -22.81 48.08 33.51
CA LYS A 120 -22.59 49.53 33.61
C LYS A 120 -23.01 50.30 32.36
N ASN A 121 -22.86 49.71 31.18
CA ASN A 121 -23.41 50.30 29.96
C ASN A 121 -24.95 50.23 29.92
N GLU A 122 -25.57 49.19 30.48
CA GLU A 122 -27.04 49.13 30.64
C GLU A 122 -27.56 50.18 31.62
N GLU A 123 -26.86 50.43 32.74
CA GLU A 123 -27.17 51.53 33.67
C GLU A 123 -27.13 52.88 32.94
N ALA A 124 -26.12 53.14 32.11
CA ALA A 124 -26.03 54.37 31.31
C ALA A 124 -27.22 54.49 30.33
N LEU A 125 -27.60 53.40 29.67
CA LEU A 125 -28.70 53.37 28.70
C LEU A 125 -30.08 53.56 29.33
N ARG A 126 -30.27 53.25 30.62
CA ARG A 126 -31.52 53.57 31.34
C ARG A 126 -31.71 55.09 31.52
N ILE A 127 -30.60 55.83 31.55
CA ILE A 127 -30.59 57.29 31.69
C ILE A 127 -30.62 57.94 30.30
N GLU A 128 -29.78 57.45 29.38
CA GLU A 128 -29.65 57.95 28.02
C GLU A 128 -29.80 56.81 26.98
N PRO A 129 -31.02 56.54 26.49
CA PRO A 129 -31.28 55.40 25.59
C PRO A 129 -30.61 55.48 24.22
N HIS A 130 -30.18 56.67 23.79
CA HIS A 130 -29.57 56.93 22.48
C HIS A 130 -28.03 57.04 22.56
N PHE A 131 -27.41 56.39 23.54
CA PHE A 131 -25.96 56.45 23.76
C PHE A 131 -25.22 55.35 22.96
N ALA A 132 -24.81 55.69 21.73
CA ALA A 132 -24.24 54.74 20.76
C ALA A 132 -23.00 53.98 21.28
N GLU A 133 -22.13 54.64 22.03
CA GLU A 133 -20.90 54.10 22.59
C GLU A 133 -21.16 52.98 23.60
N CYS A 134 -22.27 53.05 24.35
CA CYS A 134 -22.66 51.99 25.30
C CYS A 134 -23.01 50.69 24.58
N TYR A 135 -23.77 50.78 23.48
CA TYR A 135 -24.05 49.63 22.62
C TYR A 135 -22.77 49.06 21.99
N GLY A 136 -21.83 49.91 21.58
CA GLY A 136 -20.52 49.48 21.07
C GLY A 136 -19.70 48.69 22.11
N ASN A 137 -19.64 49.18 23.36
CA ASN A 137 -18.96 48.50 24.46
C ASN A 137 -19.61 47.15 24.80
N MET A 138 -20.94 47.10 24.87
CA MET A 138 -21.68 45.85 25.10
C MET A 138 -21.46 44.86 23.95
N ALA A 139 -21.46 45.32 22.70
CA ALA A 139 -21.20 44.48 21.54
C ALA A 139 -19.80 43.85 21.60
N ASN A 140 -18.79 44.61 22.01
CA ASN A 140 -17.44 44.10 22.24
C ASN A 140 -17.44 43.01 23.33
N ALA A 141 -18.09 43.24 24.47
CA ALA A 141 -18.18 42.26 25.56
C ALA A 141 -18.88 40.95 25.12
N TRP A 142 -20.00 41.04 24.40
CA TRP A 142 -20.72 39.86 23.89
C TRP A 142 -19.93 39.08 22.84
N LYS A 143 -19.12 39.78 22.03
CA LYS A 143 -18.20 39.17 21.07
C LYS A 143 -17.13 38.33 21.78
N GLU A 144 -16.56 38.84 22.87
CA GLU A 144 -15.58 38.11 23.68
C GLU A 144 -16.21 36.94 24.47
N LYS A 145 -17.45 37.10 24.94
CA LYS A 145 -18.25 36.00 25.53
C LYS A 145 -18.68 34.93 24.52
N GLY A 146 -18.40 35.11 23.22
CA GLY A 146 -18.69 34.16 22.15
C GLY A 146 -20.12 34.22 21.59
N ASN A 147 -20.99 35.11 22.09
CA ASN A 147 -22.33 35.32 21.53
C ASN A 147 -22.27 36.33 20.38
N ILE A 148 -21.83 35.86 19.22
CA ILE A 148 -21.57 36.70 18.03
C ILE A 148 -22.85 37.29 17.47
N ASP A 149 -23.97 36.57 17.53
CA ASP A 149 -25.27 37.07 17.06
C ASP A 149 -25.74 38.29 17.86
N LEU A 150 -25.58 38.24 19.18
CA LEU A 150 -25.95 39.36 20.06
C LEU A 150 -24.99 40.54 19.89
N ALA A 151 -23.68 40.27 19.72
CA ALA A 151 -22.70 41.30 19.40
C ALA A 151 -23.03 42.03 18.09
N ILE A 152 -23.38 41.30 17.02
CA ILE A 152 -23.79 41.89 15.73
C ILE A 152 -25.01 42.80 15.92
N ARG A 153 -26.03 42.36 16.67
CA ARG A 153 -27.22 43.19 16.94
C ARG A 153 -26.85 44.50 17.61
N TYR A 154 -26.02 44.47 18.65
CA TYR A 154 -25.63 45.68 19.36
C TYR A 154 -24.73 46.61 18.53
N TYR A 155 -23.83 46.09 17.69
CA TYR A 155 -23.09 46.93 16.74
C TYR A 155 -24.02 47.61 15.73
N LEU A 156 -25.05 46.90 15.22
CA LEU A 156 -26.02 47.50 14.29
C LEU A 156 -26.81 48.63 14.96
N ILE A 157 -27.24 48.47 16.22
CA ILE A 157 -27.90 49.53 16.99
C ILE A 157 -26.96 50.73 17.18
N ALA A 158 -25.70 50.50 17.55
CA ALA A 158 -24.71 51.57 17.71
C ALA A 158 -24.50 52.38 16.42
N ILE A 159 -24.48 51.70 15.27
CA ILE A 159 -24.34 52.31 13.94
C ILE A 159 -25.62 53.03 13.52
N GLU A 160 -26.80 52.51 13.84
CA GLU A 160 -28.08 53.18 13.57
C GLU A 160 -28.19 54.51 14.31
N LEU A 161 -27.78 54.53 15.58
CA LEU A 161 -27.74 55.74 16.41
C LEU A 161 -26.65 56.73 15.97
N ARG A 162 -25.50 56.22 15.50
CA ARG A 162 -24.36 57.04 15.04
C ARG A 162 -23.74 56.45 13.77
N PRO A 163 -24.22 56.81 12.56
CA PRO A 163 -23.72 56.24 11.30
C PRO A 163 -22.22 56.44 11.03
N ASN A 164 -21.65 57.54 11.55
CA ASN A 164 -20.23 57.88 11.44
C ASN A 164 -19.34 57.21 12.51
N PHE A 165 -19.81 56.15 13.17
CA PHE A 165 -19.05 55.44 14.21
C PHE A 165 -18.10 54.39 13.60
N ALA A 166 -16.93 54.85 13.15
CA ALA A 166 -15.96 54.03 12.40
C ALA A 166 -15.50 52.76 13.16
N ASP A 167 -15.28 52.86 14.48
CA ASP A 167 -14.89 51.71 15.31
C ASP A 167 -15.98 50.63 15.38
N ALA A 168 -17.27 51.02 15.40
CA ALA A 168 -18.38 50.07 15.38
C ALA A 168 -18.45 49.34 14.04
N TRP A 169 -18.24 50.03 12.92
CA TRP A 169 -18.16 49.41 11.59
C TRP A 169 -16.99 48.41 11.47
N SER A 170 -15.79 48.79 11.95
CA SER A 170 -14.62 47.90 11.94
C SER A 170 -14.82 46.66 12.82
N ASN A 171 -15.39 46.84 14.01
CA ASN A 171 -15.68 45.73 14.92
C ASN A 171 -16.83 44.82 14.44
N LEU A 172 -17.85 45.39 13.78
CA LEU A 172 -18.90 44.63 13.11
C LEU A 172 -18.33 43.77 11.98
N ALA A 173 -17.37 44.29 11.21
CA ALA A 173 -16.68 43.51 10.18
C ALA A 173 -15.98 42.27 10.77
N SER A 174 -15.29 42.44 11.90
CA SER A 174 -14.66 41.34 12.64
C SER A 174 -15.69 40.30 13.11
N ALA A 175 -16.85 40.74 13.60
CA ALA A 175 -17.94 39.84 14.02
C ALA A 175 -18.54 39.06 12.84
N TYR A 176 -18.77 39.71 11.69
CA TYR A 176 -19.22 39.03 10.47
C TYR A 176 -18.19 38.04 9.93
N MET A 177 -16.90 38.36 10.03
CA MET A 177 -15.82 37.44 9.67
C MET A 177 -15.86 36.17 10.53
N ARG A 178 -16.04 36.29 11.85
CA ARG A 178 -16.21 35.12 12.75
C ARG A 178 -17.44 34.26 12.42
N LYS A 179 -18.47 34.87 11.81
CA LYS A 179 -19.70 34.19 11.36
C LYS A 179 -19.58 33.65 9.91
N GLY A 180 -18.46 33.87 9.22
CA GLY A 180 -18.26 33.46 7.83
C GLY A 180 -18.98 34.33 6.78
N ARG A 181 -19.56 35.47 7.18
CA ARG A 181 -20.25 36.43 6.30
C ARG A 181 -19.25 37.40 5.67
N LEU A 182 -18.42 36.89 4.75
CA LEU A 182 -17.25 37.61 4.22
C LEU A 182 -17.63 38.86 3.41
N THR A 183 -18.74 38.82 2.67
CA THR A 183 -19.19 39.96 1.84
C THR A 183 -19.62 41.14 2.71
N GLU A 184 -20.44 40.88 3.72
CA GLU A 184 -20.90 41.88 4.68
C GLU A 184 -19.75 42.42 5.52
N ALA A 185 -18.80 41.56 5.91
CA ALA A 185 -17.58 41.98 6.59
C ALA A 185 -16.76 42.96 5.73
N ALA A 186 -16.58 42.67 4.44
CA ALA A 186 -15.81 43.53 3.54
C ALA A 186 -16.50 44.88 3.32
N GLN A 187 -17.84 44.90 3.22
CA GLN A 187 -18.62 46.14 3.16
C GLN A 187 -18.42 46.98 4.43
N CYS A 188 -18.49 46.36 5.60
CA CYS A 188 -18.29 47.05 6.87
C CYS A 188 -16.87 47.65 6.99
N CYS A 189 -15.83 46.92 6.58
CA CYS A 189 -14.46 47.46 6.52
C CYS A 189 -14.36 48.69 5.58
N ARG A 190 -14.98 48.63 4.39
CA ARG A 190 -14.97 49.76 3.45
C ARG A 190 -15.71 50.97 4.01
N GLN A 191 -16.82 50.77 4.72
CA GLN A 191 -17.53 51.86 5.40
C GLN A 191 -16.69 52.47 6.52
N ALA A 192 -16.04 51.64 7.35
CA ALA A 192 -15.11 52.12 8.38
C ALA A 192 -13.98 52.98 7.77
N LEU A 193 -13.39 52.54 6.65
CA LEU A 193 -12.33 53.26 5.95
C LEU A 193 -12.83 54.50 5.19
N ALA A 194 -14.08 54.52 4.73
CA ALA A 194 -14.69 55.72 4.13
C ALA A 194 -14.89 56.82 5.19
N ILE A 195 -15.20 56.45 6.43
CA ILE A 195 -15.37 57.37 7.55
C ILE A 195 -14.00 57.79 8.11
N ASN A 196 -13.08 56.85 8.30
CA ASN A 196 -11.72 57.10 8.79
C ASN A 196 -10.67 56.31 8.00
N PRO A 197 -10.03 56.93 7.00
CA PRO A 197 -9.02 56.27 6.17
C PRO A 197 -7.74 55.82 6.90
N LEU A 198 -7.50 56.31 8.12
CA LEU A 198 -6.29 56.04 8.91
C LEU A 198 -6.43 54.85 9.87
N MET A 199 -7.55 54.11 9.82
CA MET A 199 -7.75 52.95 10.69
C MET A 199 -6.95 51.72 10.23
N VAL A 200 -5.83 51.46 10.90
CA VAL A 200 -4.94 50.33 10.60
C VAL A 200 -5.61 48.96 10.75
N ASP A 201 -6.46 48.79 11.78
CA ASP A 201 -7.19 47.54 12.00
C ASP A 201 -8.20 47.27 10.88
N ALA A 202 -8.84 48.31 10.33
CA ALA A 202 -9.79 48.16 9.23
C ALA A 202 -9.09 47.79 7.91
N HIS A 203 -7.91 48.37 7.62
CA HIS A 203 -7.05 47.95 6.49
C HIS A 203 -6.59 46.50 6.64
N SER A 204 -6.12 46.10 7.82
CA SER A 204 -5.69 44.73 8.09
C SER A 204 -6.83 43.71 7.99
N ASN A 205 -8.00 44.03 8.56
CA ASN A 205 -9.19 43.19 8.47
C ASN A 205 -9.69 43.08 7.02
N LEU A 206 -9.66 44.18 6.24
CA LEU A 206 -9.97 44.14 4.82
C LEU A 206 -8.98 43.25 4.05
N GLY A 207 -7.68 43.33 4.36
CA GLY A 207 -6.66 42.48 3.77
C GLY A 207 -6.90 40.99 4.04
N ASN A 208 -7.25 40.63 5.28
CA ASN A 208 -7.59 39.25 5.65
C ASN A 208 -8.81 38.74 4.86
N LEU A 209 -9.81 39.58 4.64
CA LEU A 209 -11.00 39.26 3.86
C LEU A 209 -10.68 39.07 2.38
N MET A 210 -9.87 39.97 1.79
CA MET A 210 -9.41 39.82 0.40
C MET A 210 -8.61 38.53 0.22
N LYS A 211 -7.72 38.21 1.18
CA LYS A 211 -6.97 36.96 1.20
C LYS A 211 -7.90 35.74 1.22
N ALA A 212 -8.90 35.73 2.11
CA ALA A 212 -9.88 34.65 2.20
C ALA A 212 -10.73 34.49 0.92
N GLN A 213 -10.86 35.55 0.11
CA GLN A 213 -11.52 35.53 -1.19
C GLN A 213 -10.59 35.15 -2.36
N GLY A 214 -9.31 34.88 -2.11
CA GLY A 214 -8.29 34.60 -3.14
C GLY A 214 -7.75 35.84 -3.86
N LEU A 215 -8.14 37.04 -3.42
CA LEU A 215 -7.71 38.34 -3.95
C LEU A 215 -6.38 38.75 -3.31
N VAL A 216 -5.31 38.04 -3.67
CA VAL A 216 -3.98 38.15 -3.02
C VAL A 216 -3.34 39.53 -3.22
N GLN A 217 -3.51 40.15 -4.38
CA GLN A 217 -2.91 41.48 -4.66
C GLN A 217 -3.63 42.60 -3.89
N GLU A 218 -4.94 42.51 -3.76
CA GLU A 218 -5.74 43.40 -2.94
C GLU A 218 -5.41 43.23 -1.46
N ALA A 219 -5.23 41.99 -0.99
CA ALA A 219 -4.78 41.71 0.37
C ALA A 219 -3.41 42.33 0.68
N TYR A 220 -2.45 42.13 -0.24
CA TYR A 220 -1.12 42.73 -0.15
C TYR A 220 -1.17 44.26 -0.05
N SER A 221 -1.98 44.90 -0.90
CA SER A 221 -2.17 46.36 -0.91
C SER A 221 -2.75 46.87 0.41
N CYS A 222 -3.74 46.18 0.97
CA CYS A 222 -4.33 46.53 2.25
C CYS A 222 -3.33 46.44 3.41
N TYR A 223 -2.50 45.39 3.46
CA TYR A 223 -1.47 45.26 4.50
C TYR A 223 -0.37 46.33 4.36
N LEU A 224 0.03 46.68 3.13
CA LEU A 224 0.96 47.78 2.91
C LEU A 224 0.40 49.12 3.35
N GLU A 225 -0.87 49.41 3.09
CA GLU A 225 -1.50 50.65 3.59
C GLU A 225 -1.54 50.68 5.12
N ALA A 226 -1.86 49.57 5.79
CA ALA A 226 -1.78 49.48 7.25
C ALA A 226 -0.35 49.79 7.76
N LEU A 227 0.68 49.26 7.11
CA LEU A 227 2.08 49.51 7.45
C LEU A 227 2.57 50.93 7.07
N ARG A 228 2.02 51.53 6.01
CA ARG A 228 2.30 52.92 5.62
C ARG A 228 1.78 53.88 6.68
N ILE A 229 0.61 53.60 7.25
CA ILE A 229 0.00 54.40 8.32
C ILE A 229 0.72 54.14 9.66
N GLN A 230 0.96 52.87 10.02
CA GLN A 230 1.65 52.50 11.25
C GLN A 230 2.69 51.39 11.01
N PRO A 231 3.97 51.75 10.81
CA PRO A 231 5.04 50.77 10.57
C PRO A 231 5.27 49.79 11.73
N THR A 232 4.85 50.14 12.95
CA THR A 232 4.99 49.30 14.15
C THR A 232 3.83 48.31 14.34
N PHE A 233 2.89 48.23 13.40
CA PHE A 233 1.71 47.37 13.52
C PHE A 233 2.06 45.90 13.21
N ALA A 234 2.47 45.16 14.25
CA ALA A 234 2.97 43.78 14.16
C ALA A 234 2.01 42.80 13.46
N ILE A 235 0.69 43.01 13.56
CA ILE A 235 -0.32 42.15 12.93
C ILE A 235 -0.23 42.23 11.40
N ALA A 236 -0.06 43.43 10.82
CA ALA A 236 0.08 43.58 9.38
C ALA A 236 1.37 42.95 8.85
N TRP A 237 2.49 43.04 9.59
CA TRP A 237 3.72 42.31 9.26
C TRP A 237 3.51 40.79 9.24
N SER A 238 2.83 40.24 10.25
CA SER A 238 2.49 38.80 10.32
C SER A 238 1.56 38.37 9.18
N ASN A 239 0.55 39.17 8.85
CA ASN A 239 -0.40 38.85 7.76
C ASN A 239 0.28 38.92 6.39
N LEU A 240 1.15 39.92 6.19
CA LEU A 240 1.97 40.05 4.99
C LEU A 240 2.93 38.86 4.84
N ALA A 241 3.59 38.44 5.93
CA ALA A 241 4.43 37.25 5.95
C ALA A 241 3.66 35.97 5.55
N GLY A 242 2.40 35.86 6.00
CA GLY A 242 1.52 34.75 5.64
C GLY A 242 1.21 34.67 4.14
N LEU A 243 1.16 35.80 3.41
CA LEU A 243 1.01 35.77 1.95
C LEU A 243 2.24 35.17 1.25
N PHE A 244 3.45 35.46 1.75
CA PHE A 244 4.69 34.91 1.21
C PHE A 244 4.91 33.44 1.59
N MET A 245 4.41 33.03 2.76
CA MET A 245 4.39 31.62 3.16
C MET A 245 3.56 30.78 2.17
N GLU A 246 2.37 31.25 1.79
CA GLU A 246 1.48 30.56 0.84
C GLU A 246 2.03 30.54 -0.60
N SER A 247 2.79 31.56 -1.00
CA SER A 247 3.43 31.60 -2.32
C SER A 247 4.75 30.80 -2.39
N GLY A 248 5.23 30.27 -1.27
CA GLY A 248 6.48 29.51 -1.17
C GLY A 248 7.76 30.36 -1.08
N ASP A 249 7.64 31.69 -0.95
CA ASP A 249 8.80 32.58 -0.71
C ASP A 249 9.13 32.62 0.80
N PHE A 250 9.73 31.53 1.28
CA PHE A 250 10.06 31.35 2.69
C PHE A 250 11.05 32.39 3.22
N ASN A 251 11.90 32.96 2.37
CA ASN A 251 12.89 33.96 2.78
C ASN A 251 12.21 35.28 3.17
N ARG A 252 11.26 35.77 2.35
CA ARG A 252 10.49 36.98 2.70
C ARG A 252 9.55 36.73 3.86
N ALA A 253 8.89 35.56 3.89
CA ALA A 253 8.05 35.17 5.02
C ALA A 253 8.85 35.20 6.34
N LEU A 254 10.07 34.64 6.34
CA LEU A 254 10.97 34.66 7.50
C LEU A 254 11.30 36.08 7.96
N GLN A 255 11.66 36.96 7.02
CA GLN A 255 11.98 38.36 7.33
C GLN A 255 10.81 39.09 8.00
N TYR A 256 9.61 38.97 7.43
CA TYR A 256 8.44 39.68 7.92
C TYR A 256 7.89 39.11 9.24
N TYR A 257 7.91 37.78 9.43
CA TYR A 257 7.59 37.21 10.73
C TYR A 257 8.59 37.63 11.82
N LYS A 258 9.89 37.76 11.50
CA LYS A 258 10.90 38.29 12.43
C LYS A 258 10.60 39.72 12.86
N GLU A 259 10.21 40.60 11.94
CA GLU A 259 9.81 41.95 12.31
C GLU A 259 8.51 41.96 13.14
N ALA A 260 7.54 41.09 12.83
CA ALA A 260 6.32 40.95 13.62
C ALA A 260 6.59 40.57 15.08
N VAL A 261 7.41 39.54 15.34
CA VAL A 261 7.74 39.10 16.70
C VAL A 261 8.68 40.05 17.44
N LYS A 262 9.52 40.80 16.72
CA LYS A 262 10.35 41.87 17.28
C LYS A 262 9.51 43.05 17.76
N LEU A 263 8.51 43.45 16.99
CA LEU A 263 7.58 44.52 17.35
C LEU A 263 6.61 44.09 18.46
N LYS A 264 6.23 42.82 18.50
CA LYS A 264 5.37 42.25 19.55
C LYS A 264 5.90 40.89 20.04
N PRO A 265 6.77 40.87 21.08
CA PRO A 265 7.33 39.64 21.62
C PRO A 265 6.31 38.67 22.26
N SER A 266 5.10 39.14 22.58
CA SER A 266 3.99 38.32 23.11
C SER A 266 2.97 37.98 22.02
N PHE A 267 3.43 37.55 20.84
CA PHE A 267 2.57 37.22 19.69
C PHE A 267 2.64 35.73 19.32
N PRO A 268 1.83 34.86 19.97
CA PRO A 268 1.95 33.40 19.83
C PRO A 268 1.69 32.90 18.40
N ASP A 269 0.75 33.52 17.68
CA ASP A 269 0.40 33.12 16.31
C ASP A 269 1.53 33.46 15.32
N ALA A 270 2.24 34.56 15.53
CA ALA A 270 3.42 34.91 14.73
C ALA A 270 4.59 33.95 15.01
N TYR A 271 4.81 33.53 16.27
CA TYR A 271 5.81 32.51 16.60
C TYR A 271 5.47 31.13 16.04
N LEU A 272 4.20 30.70 16.10
CA LEU A 272 3.77 29.44 15.47
C LEU A 272 4.09 29.45 13.98
N ASN A 273 3.70 30.51 13.27
CA ASN A 273 3.92 30.61 11.84
C ASN A 273 5.41 30.77 11.49
N LEU A 274 6.17 31.53 12.27
CA LEU A 274 7.63 31.62 12.14
C LEU A 274 8.30 30.24 12.28
N GLY A 275 7.84 29.42 13.24
CA GLY A 275 8.28 28.04 13.39
C GLY A 275 7.98 27.19 12.16
N ASN A 276 6.81 27.36 11.54
CA ASN A 276 6.45 26.67 10.30
C ASN A 276 7.37 27.08 9.12
N VAL A 277 7.78 28.36 9.05
CA VAL A 277 8.76 28.81 8.06
C VAL A 277 10.12 28.15 8.28
N TYR A 278 10.61 28.12 9.53
CA TYR A 278 11.87 27.44 9.84
C TYR A 278 11.81 25.93 9.54
N LYS A 279 10.69 25.27 9.82
CA LYS A 279 10.46 23.88 9.41
C LYS A 279 10.59 23.71 7.89
N ALA A 280 9.92 24.55 7.10
CA ALA A 280 9.99 24.50 5.64
C ALA A 280 11.40 24.77 5.07
N LEU A 281 12.21 25.57 5.78
CA LEU A 281 13.61 25.85 5.45
C LEU A 281 14.59 24.76 5.92
N GLY A 282 14.13 23.69 6.57
CA GLY A 282 15.01 22.64 7.11
C GLY A 282 15.81 23.06 8.35
N MET A 283 15.29 24.01 9.14
CA MET A 283 15.90 24.55 10.36
C MET A 283 15.09 24.13 11.61
N PRO A 284 15.21 22.87 12.07
CA PRO A 284 14.30 22.31 13.07
C PRO A 284 14.51 22.86 14.49
N GLN A 285 15.72 23.28 14.86
CA GLN A 285 16.00 23.78 16.21
C GLN A 285 15.36 25.16 16.45
N GLU A 286 15.44 26.02 15.44
CA GLU A 286 14.80 27.32 15.41
C GLU A 286 13.27 27.19 15.40
N ALA A 287 12.74 26.19 14.69
CA ALA A 287 11.32 25.87 14.70
C ALA A 287 10.85 25.48 16.12
N ILE A 288 11.57 24.58 16.79
CA ILE A 288 11.30 24.17 18.18
C ILE A 288 11.27 25.37 19.11
N ALA A 289 12.29 26.24 19.05
CA ALA A 289 12.37 27.45 19.89
C ALA A 289 11.15 28.36 19.66
N CYS A 290 10.72 28.54 18.42
CA CYS A 290 9.54 29.34 18.10
C CYS A 290 8.25 28.71 18.67
N TYR A 291 8.05 27.39 18.51
CA TYR A 291 6.88 26.71 19.07
C TYR A 291 6.87 26.75 20.60
N GLN A 292 8.02 26.60 21.26
CA GLN A 292 8.14 26.72 22.71
C GLN A 292 7.80 28.14 23.18
N HIS A 293 8.23 29.20 22.48
CA HIS A 293 7.84 30.57 22.78
C HIS A 293 6.34 30.82 22.59
N ALA A 294 5.73 30.25 21.54
CA ALA A 294 4.28 30.30 21.34
C ALA A 294 3.54 29.67 22.52
N LEU A 295 4.02 28.52 23.01
CA LEU A 295 3.46 27.80 24.17
C LEU A 295 3.69 28.52 25.50
N GLN A 296 4.82 29.20 25.68
CA GLN A 296 5.06 30.05 26.86
C GLN A 296 4.03 31.18 26.96
N THR A 297 3.67 31.77 25.82
CA THR A 297 2.71 32.88 25.76
C THR A 297 1.26 32.38 25.80
N ARG A 298 0.98 31.22 25.20
CA ARG A 298 -0.34 30.57 25.19
C ARG A 298 -0.18 29.06 25.49
N PRO A 299 -0.28 28.64 26.77
CA PRO A 299 -0.08 27.24 27.15
C PRO A 299 -1.10 26.26 26.55
N ASN A 300 -2.35 26.70 26.34
CA ASN A 300 -3.41 25.87 25.74
C ASN A 300 -3.43 26.03 24.22
N TYR A 301 -2.32 25.75 23.54
CA TYR A 301 -2.21 25.91 22.08
C TYR A 301 -1.97 24.58 21.36
N GLY A 302 -3.07 23.87 21.06
CA GLY A 302 -3.04 22.53 20.44
C GLY A 302 -2.20 22.45 19.15
N MET A 303 -2.35 23.42 18.23
CA MET A 303 -1.55 23.46 16.99
C MET A 303 -0.04 23.57 17.25
N ALA A 304 0.40 24.34 18.26
CA ALA A 304 1.81 24.47 18.60
C ALA A 304 2.38 23.16 19.14
N TYR A 305 1.63 22.46 19.99
CA TYR A 305 2.01 21.12 20.45
C TYR A 305 2.06 20.10 19.30
N GLY A 306 1.09 20.11 18.39
CA GLY A 306 1.06 19.21 17.23
C GLY A 306 2.24 19.43 16.28
N ASN A 307 2.57 20.68 15.98
CA ASN A 307 3.70 21.01 15.11
C ASN A 307 5.05 20.69 15.79
N LEU A 308 5.17 20.96 17.09
CA LEU A 308 6.34 20.58 17.87
C LEU A 308 6.53 19.04 17.89
N ALA A 309 5.45 18.29 18.12
CA ALA A 309 5.46 16.83 18.08
C ALA A 309 5.88 16.28 16.71
N SER A 310 5.43 16.91 15.61
CA SER A 310 5.82 16.55 14.25
C SER A 310 7.31 16.69 14.01
N ILE A 311 7.96 17.74 14.54
CA ILE A 311 9.42 17.89 14.45
C ILE A 311 10.13 16.76 15.21
N TYR A 312 9.69 16.45 16.42
CA TYR A 312 10.27 15.34 17.20
C TYR A 312 10.10 13.99 16.51
N TYR A 313 8.95 13.76 15.86
CA TYR A 313 8.69 12.55 15.08
C TYR A 313 9.66 12.44 13.89
N GLU A 314 9.85 13.51 13.13
CA GLU A 314 10.80 13.55 12.00
C GLU A 314 12.26 13.34 12.44
N GLN A 315 12.61 13.71 13.68
CA GLN A 315 13.93 13.45 14.28
C GLN A 315 14.08 12.05 14.90
N GLY A 316 13.05 11.21 14.86
CA GLY A 316 13.04 9.88 15.48
C GLY A 316 12.92 9.89 17.01
N GLN A 317 12.65 11.05 17.63
CA GLN A 317 12.42 11.18 19.07
C GLN A 317 10.96 10.85 19.41
N LEU A 318 10.60 9.58 19.24
CA LEU A 318 9.20 9.12 19.26
C LEU A 318 8.50 9.36 20.61
N ASP A 319 9.19 9.20 21.75
CA ASP A 319 8.60 9.45 23.07
C ASP A 319 8.19 10.92 23.26
N MET A 320 9.04 11.85 22.81
CA MET A 320 8.75 13.28 22.84
C MET A 320 7.62 13.65 21.88
N ALA A 321 7.57 13.03 20.71
CA ALA A 321 6.47 13.19 19.77
C ALA A 321 5.14 12.74 20.39
N ILE A 322 5.10 11.56 21.01
CA ILE A 322 3.91 11.02 21.68
C ILE A 322 3.46 11.95 22.82
N LEU A 323 4.39 12.43 23.66
CA LEU A 323 4.08 13.35 24.75
C LEU A 323 3.38 14.61 24.24
N HIS A 324 3.95 15.27 23.24
CA HIS A 324 3.42 16.51 22.71
C HIS A 324 2.15 16.31 21.87
N TYR A 325 2.01 15.21 21.12
CA TYR A 325 0.74 14.90 20.47
C TYR A 325 -0.39 14.63 21.47
N LYS A 326 -0.11 13.96 22.60
CA LYS A 326 -1.08 13.79 23.69
C LYS A 326 -1.51 15.13 24.29
N GLN A 327 -0.57 16.08 24.43
CA GLN A 327 -0.90 17.45 24.84
C GLN A 327 -1.73 18.18 23.79
N ALA A 328 -1.43 18.00 22.50
CA ALA A 328 -2.20 18.61 21.41
C ALA A 328 -3.67 18.18 21.44
N VAL A 329 -3.96 16.88 21.57
CA VAL A 329 -5.34 16.35 21.64
C VAL A 329 -6.01 16.64 22.98
N ALA A 330 -5.26 16.85 24.05
CA ALA A 330 -5.80 17.31 25.34
C ALA A 330 -6.23 18.78 25.28
N CYS A 331 -5.47 19.64 24.58
CA CYS A 331 -5.84 21.03 24.35
C CYS A 331 -7.00 21.17 23.35
N ASP A 332 -7.02 20.34 22.30
CA ASP A 332 -8.09 20.30 21.31
C ASP A 332 -8.53 18.85 21.02
N PRO A 333 -9.59 18.37 21.70
CA PRO A 333 -10.13 17.03 21.49
C PRO A 333 -10.68 16.76 20.08
N ARG A 334 -10.79 17.77 19.21
CA ARG A 334 -11.26 17.65 17.82
C ARG A 334 -10.13 17.73 16.79
N PHE A 335 -8.87 17.74 17.23
CA PHE A 335 -7.71 17.87 16.35
C PHE A 335 -7.41 16.55 15.61
N LEU A 336 -8.02 16.38 14.43
CA LEU A 336 -7.97 15.19 13.58
C LEU A 336 -6.54 14.74 13.24
N GLU A 337 -5.70 15.67 12.77
CA GLU A 337 -4.34 15.39 12.33
C GLU A 337 -3.46 14.94 13.50
N ALA A 338 -3.68 15.49 14.70
CA ALA A 338 -2.95 15.08 15.89
C ALA A 338 -3.27 13.64 16.30
N TYR A 339 -4.53 13.19 16.21
CA TYR A 339 -4.88 11.78 16.45
C TYR A 339 -4.23 10.85 15.41
N ASN A 340 -4.29 11.19 14.12
CA ASN A 340 -3.64 10.38 13.09
C ASN A 340 -2.13 10.27 13.30
N ASN A 341 -1.46 11.40 13.58
CA ASN A 341 -0.01 11.42 13.75
C ASN A 341 0.44 10.81 15.09
N LEU A 342 -0.37 10.93 16.15
CA LEU A 342 -0.16 10.18 17.39
C LEU A 342 -0.23 8.67 17.15
N GLY A 343 -1.19 8.22 16.33
CA GLY A 343 -1.30 6.83 15.91
C GLY A 343 -0.05 6.34 15.18
N ASN A 344 0.51 7.14 14.26
CA ASN A 344 1.76 6.82 13.57
C ASN A 344 2.91 6.65 14.56
N ALA A 345 3.10 7.62 15.46
CA ALA A 345 4.16 7.58 16.46
C ALA A 345 4.04 6.38 17.41
N LEU A 346 2.82 6.04 17.84
CA LEU A 346 2.56 4.86 18.67
C LEU A 346 2.83 3.55 17.93
N LYS A 347 2.47 3.47 16.64
CA LYS A 347 2.75 2.31 15.79
C LYS A 347 4.26 2.08 15.70
N ASP A 348 5.04 3.13 15.43
CA ASP A 348 6.49 3.02 15.24
C ASP A 348 7.24 2.63 16.53
N VAL A 349 6.70 2.95 17.71
CA VAL A 349 7.22 2.46 19.02
C VAL A 349 6.73 1.03 19.34
N GLY A 350 5.82 0.46 18.55
CA GLY A 350 5.27 -0.89 18.74
C GLY A 350 4.01 -0.94 19.63
N ARG A 351 3.44 0.21 20.02
CA ARG A 351 2.20 0.31 20.82
C ARG A 351 0.97 0.29 19.91
N VAL A 352 0.81 -0.80 19.16
CA VAL A 352 -0.16 -0.93 18.06
C VAL A 352 -1.61 -0.77 18.51
N GLU A 353 -1.99 -1.28 19.68
CA GLU A 353 -3.36 -1.19 20.21
C GLU A 353 -3.78 0.27 20.47
N GLU A 354 -2.88 1.07 21.05
CA GLU A 354 -3.13 2.50 21.26
C GLU A 354 -3.15 3.27 19.93
N ALA A 355 -2.34 2.86 18.95
CA ALA A 355 -2.38 3.43 17.60
C ALA A 355 -3.76 3.23 16.95
N ILE A 356 -4.33 2.02 17.06
CA ILE A 356 -5.68 1.71 16.54
C ILE A 356 -6.73 2.58 17.23
N GLN A 357 -6.64 2.78 18.54
CA GLN A 357 -7.55 3.68 19.27
C GLN A 357 -7.47 5.11 18.73
N CYS A 358 -6.26 5.61 18.46
CA CYS A 358 -6.06 6.94 17.89
C CYS A 358 -6.65 7.06 16.47
N TYR A 359 -6.43 6.08 15.60
CA TYR A 359 -7.02 6.07 14.26
C TYR A 359 -8.55 5.97 14.31
N ASN A 360 -9.11 5.16 15.20
CA ASN A 360 -10.56 5.07 15.39
C ASN A 360 -11.16 6.37 15.94
N GLN A 361 -10.44 7.08 16.83
CA GLN A 361 -10.87 8.39 17.30
C GLN A 361 -10.85 9.42 16.16
N CYS A 362 -9.82 9.40 15.31
CA CYS A 362 -9.76 10.19 14.07
C CYS A 362 -10.96 9.88 13.16
N LEU A 363 -11.30 8.60 12.96
CA LEU A 363 -12.45 8.18 12.16
C LEU A 363 -13.81 8.48 12.81
N THR A 364 -13.88 8.57 14.14
CA THR A 364 -15.09 9.00 14.83
C THR A 364 -15.38 10.48 14.55
N LEU A 365 -14.32 11.31 14.51
CA LEU A 365 -14.41 12.72 14.18
C LEU A 365 -14.64 12.95 12.67
N GLN A 366 -13.98 12.16 11.81
CA GLN A 366 -14.15 12.18 10.36
C GLN A 366 -14.15 10.73 9.80
N PRO A 367 -15.33 10.11 9.57
CA PRO A 367 -15.44 8.73 9.09
C PRO A 367 -14.71 8.44 7.78
N ASN A 368 -14.53 9.47 6.97
CA ASN A 368 -13.90 9.42 5.66
C ASN A 368 -12.48 10.04 5.70
N HIS A 369 -11.67 9.70 6.71
CA HIS A 369 -10.29 10.19 6.80
C HIS A 369 -9.31 9.20 6.11
N PRO A 370 -8.73 9.54 4.95
CA PRO A 370 -8.04 8.56 4.09
C PRO A 370 -6.74 8.00 4.70
N GLN A 371 -5.95 8.82 5.40
CA GLN A 371 -4.70 8.36 6.03
C GLN A 371 -4.99 7.38 7.18
N ALA A 372 -6.02 7.65 7.98
CA ALA A 372 -6.39 6.77 9.10
C ALA A 372 -6.92 5.41 8.59
N LEU A 373 -7.74 5.41 7.53
CA LEU A 373 -8.19 4.18 6.85
C LEU A 373 -6.99 3.39 6.29
N THR A 374 -6.07 4.06 5.58
CA THR A 374 -4.87 3.42 5.02
C THR A 374 -4.01 2.80 6.13
N ASN A 375 -3.78 3.54 7.22
CA ASN A 375 -2.97 3.08 8.35
C ASN A 375 -3.56 1.86 9.05
N LEU A 376 -4.88 1.83 9.26
CA LEU A 376 -5.57 0.64 9.74
C LEU A 376 -5.43 -0.53 8.76
N GLY A 377 -5.61 -0.28 7.46
CA GLY A 377 -5.40 -1.29 6.42
C GLY A 377 -4.01 -1.91 6.46
N ASN A 378 -2.97 -1.08 6.66
CA ASN A 378 -1.58 -1.53 6.81
C ASN A 378 -1.39 -2.40 8.05
N ILE A 379 -1.96 -2.02 9.19
CA ILE A 379 -1.88 -2.83 10.43
C ILE A 379 -2.55 -4.19 10.24
N TYR A 380 -3.76 -4.23 9.68
CA TYR A 380 -4.44 -5.50 9.41
C TYR A 380 -3.70 -6.35 8.38
N MET A 381 -3.00 -5.73 7.43
CA MET A 381 -2.16 -6.45 6.49
C MET A 381 -0.94 -7.08 7.18
N GLU A 382 -0.28 -6.35 8.08
CA GLU A 382 0.83 -6.87 8.91
C GLU A 382 0.40 -8.03 9.81
N TRP A 383 -0.84 -8.00 10.33
CA TRP A 383 -1.45 -9.11 11.08
C TRP A 383 -1.98 -10.25 10.21
N ASN A 384 -1.74 -10.20 8.90
CA ASN A 384 -2.23 -11.19 7.92
C ASN A 384 -3.77 -11.33 7.91
N MET A 385 -4.50 -10.31 8.39
CA MET A 385 -5.96 -10.20 8.32
C MET A 385 -6.38 -9.58 6.98
N VAL A 386 -6.08 -10.31 5.90
CA VAL A 386 -6.16 -9.84 4.51
C VAL A 386 -7.54 -9.29 4.13
N ALA A 387 -8.62 -9.92 4.59
CA ALA A 387 -9.99 -9.47 4.30
C ALA A 387 -10.31 -8.11 4.92
N ALA A 388 -9.91 -7.89 6.18
CA ALA A 388 -10.09 -6.60 6.86
C ALA A 388 -9.23 -5.52 6.20
N ALA A 389 -7.95 -5.82 5.90
CA ALA A 389 -7.06 -4.91 5.20
C ALA A 389 -7.64 -4.44 3.86
N ALA A 390 -8.17 -5.37 3.05
CA ALA A 390 -8.81 -5.04 1.77
C ALA A 390 -10.02 -4.12 1.93
N GLN A 391 -10.83 -4.28 2.98
CA GLN A 391 -11.97 -3.39 3.26
C GLN A 391 -11.51 -1.95 3.53
N TYR A 392 -10.47 -1.76 4.34
CA TYR A 392 -9.93 -0.44 4.64
C TYR A 392 -9.28 0.24 3.43
N TYR A 393 -8.55 -0.51 2.59
CA TYR A 393 -8.00 0.05 1.35
C TYR A 393 -9.11 0.45 0.37
N LYS A 394 -10.16 -0.36 0.21
CA LYS A 394 -11.33 0.00 -0.60
C LYS A 394 -12.05 1.23 -0.06
N ALA A 395 -12.24 1.30 1.26
CA ALA A 395 -12.83 2.47 1.92
C ALA A 395 -12.00 3.74 1.67
N THR A 396 -10.67 3.63 1.72
CA THR A 396 -9.76 4.73 1.37
C THR A 396 -10.01 5.22 -0.07
N LEU A 397 -10.02 4.30 -1.03
CA LEU A 397 -10.17 4.61 -2.46
C LEU A 397 -11.55 5.16 -2.83
N ASN A 398 -12.59 4.88 -2.05
CA ASN A 398 -13.91 5.47 -2.24
C ASN A 398 -13.98 6.95 -1.84
N VAL A 399 -13.04 7.41 -1.01
CA VAL A 399 -13.04 8.76 -0.42
C VAL A 399 -12.02 9.66 -1.10
N THR A 400 -10.89 9.12 -1.54
CA THR A 400 -9.80 9.89 -2.14
C THR A 400 -9.34 9.27 -3.46
N THR A 401 -9.01 10.13 -4.41
CA THR A 401 -8.40 9.74 -5.68
C THR A 401 -6.94 10.21 -5.70
N GLY A 402 -6.08 9.49 -6.42
CA GLY A 402 -4.67 9.88 -6.57
C GLY A 402 -3.70 9.28 -5.55
N LEU A 403 -4.14 8.40 -4.65
CA LEU A 403 -3.23 7.61 -3.81
C LEU A 403 -2.91 6.26 -4.46
N SER A 404 -1.64 6.03 -4.80
CA SER A 404 -1.18 4.77 -5.39
C SER A 404 -0.98 3.64 -4.36
N ALA A 405 -0.61 3.97 -3.12
CA ALA A 405 -0.29 2.97 -2.09
C ALA A 405 -1.45 1.99 -1.77
N PRO A 406 -2.72 2.44 -1.60
CA PRO A 406 -3.85 1.52 -1.38
C PRO A 406 -4.08 0.57 -2.56
N TYR A 407 -3.92 1.05 -3.82
CA TYR A 407 -3.99 0.18 -5.00
C TYR A 407 -2.88 -0.85 -5.01
N ASN A 408 -1.64 -0.46 -4.70
CA ASN A 408 -0.51 -1.40 -4.65
C ASN A 408 -0.74 -2.50 -3.60
N ASN A 409 -1.23 -2.14 -2.41
CA ASN A 409 -1.51 -3.13 -1.36
C ASN A 409 -2.71 -4.03 -1.71
N LEU A 410 -3.77 -3.49 -2.32
CA LEU A 410 -4.88 -4.30 -2.85
C LEU A 410 -4.41 -5.25 -3.96
N ALA A 411 -3.51 -4.80 -4.84
CA ALA A 411 -2.97 -5.65 -5.90
C ALA A 411 -2.21 -6.86 -5.34
N ILE A 412 -1.42 -6.66 -4.28
CA ILE A 412 -0.73 -7.74 -3.57
C ILE A 412 -1.75 -8.73 -2.98
N ILE A 413 -2.82 -8.24 -2.36
CA ILE A 413 -3.89 -9.08 -1.81
C ILE A 413 -4.56 -9.90 -2.91
N TYR A 414 -4.97 -9.27 -4.01
CA TYR A 414 -5.63 -9.97 -5.12
C TYR A 414 -4.72 -11.01 -5.77
N LYS A 415 -3.42 -10.68 -5.91
CA LYS A 415 -2.41 -11.62 -6.39
C LYS A 415 -2.30 -12.84 -5.46
N GLN A 416 -2.24 -12.65 -4.13
CA GLN A 416 -2.22 -13.74 -3.15
C GLN A 416 -3.48 -14.62 -3.22
N GLN A 417 -4.62 -14.04 -3.58
CA GLN A 417 -5.88 -14.75 -3.77
C GLN A 417 -6.00 -15.45 -5.14
N GLY A 418 -5.00 -15.30 -6.02
CA GLY A 418 -5.04 -15.82 -7.40
C GLY A 418 -5.93 -14.99 -8.34
N ASN A 419 -6.45 -13.84 -7.89
CA ASN A 419 -7.24 -12.94 -8.72
C ASN A 419 -6.32 -11.97 -9.48
N TYR A 420 -5.63 -12.49 -10.49
CA TYR A 420 -4.62 -11.75 -11.24
C TYR A 420 -5.21 -10.60 -12.07
N VAL A 421 -6.47 -10.70 -12.51
CA VAL A 421 -7.15 -9.65 -13.29
C VAL A 421 -7.32 -8.38 -12.45
N ASP A 422 -7.85 -8.53 -11.24
CA ASP A 422 -8.04 -7.39 -10.32
C ASP A 422 -6.69 -6.84 -9.83
N ALA A 423 -5.69 -7.71 -9.64
CA ALA A 423 -4.33 -7.28 -9.32
C ALA A 423 -3.73 -6.39 -10.44
N ILE A 424 -3.82 -6.83 -11.70
CA ILE A 424 -3.35 -6.04 -12.86
C ILE A 424 -4.14 -4.72 -12.98
N SER A 425 -5.45 -4.74 -12.75
CA SER A 425 -6.29 -3.53 -12.74
C SER A 425 -5.81 -2.52 -11.69
N CYS A 426 -5.50 -2.99 -10.47
CA CYS A 426 -4.95 -2.13 -9.43
C CYS A 426 -3.57 -1.56 -9.82
N TYR A 427 -2.68 -2.36 -10.40
CA TYR A 427 -1.39 -1.85 -10.89
C TYR A 427 -1.53 -0.86 -12.06
N ASN A 428 -2.55 -1.00 -12.90
CA ASN A 428 -2.86 -0.01 -13.93
C ASN A 428 -3.22 1.33 -13.30
N GLU A 429 -4.00 1.34 -12.21
CA GLU A 429 -4.32 2.57 -11.48
C GLU A 429 -3.09 3.16 -10.78
N VAL A 430 -2.22 2.33 -10.19
CA VAL A 430 -0.91 2.79 -9.67
C VAL A 430 -0.14 3.55 -10.74
N LEU A 431 -0.05 2.99 -11.95
CA LEU A 431 0.71 3.56 -13.06
C LEU A 431 -0.01 4.72 -13.77
N ARG A 432 -1.33 4.83 -13.62
CA ARG A 432 -2.11 6.00 -14.06
C ARG A 432 -1.87 7.19 -13.14
N ILE A 433 -1.78 6.94 -11.84
CA ILE A 433 -1.50 7.96 -10.81
C ILE A 433 -0.04 8.40 -10.87
N ASP A 434 0.88 7.43 -10.90
CA ASP A 434 2.32 7.65 -11.00
C ASP A 434 2.93 6.80 -12.13
N PRO A 435 3.07 7.38 -13.34
CA PRO A 435 3.70 6.71 -14.47
C PRO A 435 5.19 6.36 -14.26
N LEU A 436 5.84 6.93 -13.25
CA LEU A 436 7.24 6.70 -12.89
C LEU A 436 7.39 5.73 -11.71
N ALA A 437 6.31 5.06 -11.28
CA ALA A 437 6.36 4.03 -10.25
C ALA A 437 7.05 2.75 -10.76
N ALA A 438 8.38 2.71 -10.73
CA ALA A 438 9.19 1.55 -11.16
C ALA A 438 8.81 0.27 -10.40
N ASP A 439 8.55 0.36 -9.10
CA ASP A 439 8.09 -0.77 -8.27
C ASP A 439 6.72 -1.30 -8.75
N GLY A 440 5.82 -0.41 -9.17
CA GLY A 440 4.53 -0.76 -9.77
C GLY A 440 4.68 -1.52 -11.10
N LEU A 441 5.61 -1.09 -11.95
CA LEU A 441 5.94 -1.79 -13.21
C LEU A 441 6.50 -3.19 -12.93
N VAL A 442 7.45 -3.33 -12.00
CA VAL A 442 8.02 -4.63 -11.63
C VAL A 442 6.93 -5.56 -11.07
N ASN A 443 6.06 -5.06 -10.20
CA ASN A 443 5.01 -5.87 -9.59
C ASN A 443 3.94 -6.31 -10.60
N ARG A 444 3.56 -5.43 -11.55
CA ARG A 444 2.66 -5.81 -12.65
C ARG A 444 3.33 -6.80 -13.60
N GLY A 445 4.61 -6.60 -13.92
CA GLY A 445 5.41 -7.53 -14.70
C GLY A 445 5.50 -8.92 -14.06
N ASN A 446 5.69 -9.00 -12.74
CA ASN A 446 5.68 -10.25 -11.99
C ASN A 446 4.32 -10.95 -12.12
N THR A 447 3.23 -10.19 -12.04
CA THR A 447 1.86 -10.70 -12.19
C THR A 447 1.60 -11.22 -13.62
N TYR A 448 2.06 -10.50 -14.66
CA TYR A 448 2.00 -10.97 -16.04
C TYR A 448 2.79 -12.26 -16.26
N LYS A 449 3.98 -12.35 -15.66
CA LYS A 449 4.82 -13.55 -15.76
C LYS A 449 4.14 -14.76 -15.13
N GLU A 450 3.51 -14.60 -13.97
CA GLU A 450 2.78 -15.68 -13.28
C GLU A 450 1.62 -16.25 -14.10
N ILE A 451 0.90 -15.40 -14.84
CA ILE A 451 -0.18 -15.85 -15.75
C ILE A 451 0.32 -16.27 -17.14
N GLY A 452 1.64 -16.38 -17.34
CA GLY A 452 2.24 -16.82 -18.61
C GLY A 452 2.31 -15.75 -19.71
N ARG A 453 1.95 -14.50 -19.42
CA ARG A 453 2.08 -13.35 -20.33
C ARG A 453 3.50 -12.78 -20.30
N VAL A 454 4.48 -13.61 -20.65
CA VAL A 454 5.91 -13.28 -20.49
C VAL A 454 6.34 -12.08 -21.33
N SER A 455 5.77 -11.90 -22.53
CA SER A 455 6.06 -10.73 -23.37
C SER A 455 5.67 -9.40 -22.72
N ASP A 456 4.52 -9.34 -22.06
CA ASP A 456 4.07 -8.15 -21.33
C ASP A 456 4.96 -7.90 -20.10
N ALA A 457 5.34 -8.97 -19.40
CA ALA A 457 6.28 -8.89 -18.27
C ALA A 457 7.62 -8.28 -18.69
N ILE A 458 8.19 -8.73 -19.82
CA ILE A 458 9.44 -8.18 -20.37
C ILE A 458 9.31 -6.68 -20.65
N GLN A 459 8.21 -6.24 -21.24
CA GLN A 459 7.97 -4.82 -21.51
C GLN A 459 7.94 -3.99 -20.23
N ASP A 460 7.24 -4.47 -19.20
CA ASP A 460 7.16 -3.78 -17.91
C ASP A 460 8.53 -3.71 -17.21
N TYR A 461 9.32 -4.78 -17.22
CA TYR A 461 10.67 -4.74 -16.64
C TYR A 461 11.60 -3.79 -17.41
N ILE A 462 11.55 -3.78 -18.75
CA ILE A 462 12.33 -2.83 -19.56
C ILE A 462 11.94 -1.40 -19.20
N ARG A 463 10.64 -1.10 -19.08
CA ARG A 463 10.18 0.23 -18.67
C ARG A 463 10.63 0.57 -17.26
N ALA A 464 10.60 -0.38 -16.31
CA ALA A 464 11.08 -0.17 -14.95
C ALA A 464 12.57 0.19 -14.94
N ILE A 465 13.39 -0.48 -15.77
CA ILE A 465 14.81 -0.19 -15.94
C ILE A 465 15.03 1.19 -16.59
N VAL A 466 14.20 1.59 -17.56
CA VAL A 466 14.29 2.95 -18.15
C VAL A 466 14.01 4.03 -17.11
N VAL A 467 13.01 3.82 -16.24
CA VAL A 467 12.65 4.75 -15.17
C VAL A 467 13.69 4.77 -14.05
N ARG A 468 14.17 3.60 -13.63
CA ARG A 468 15.17 3.43 -12.55
C ARG A 468 16.26 2.44 -12.98
N PRO A 469 17.31 2.89 -13.70
CA PRO A 469 18.35 2.01 -14.25
C PRO A 469 19.14 1.21 -13.20
N THR A 470 19.20 1.71 -11.98
CA THR A 470 19.93 1.11 -10.84
C THR A 470 19.13 0.04 -10.08
N MET A 471 17.91 -0.28 -10.51
CA MET A 471 17.05 -1.26 -9.85
C MET A 471 17.46 -2.70 -10.19
N ALA A 472 18.29 -3.32 -9.34
CA ALA A 472 18.80 -4.68 -9.55
C ALA A 472 17.68 -5.72 -9.72
N GLU A 473 16.58 -5.60 -8.97
CA GLU A 473 15.41 -6.49 -9.04
C GLU A 473 14.77 -6.48 -10.43
N ALA A 474 14.69 -5.32 -11.09
CA ALA A 474 14.12 -5.22 -12.42
C ALA A 474 15.00 -5.96 -13.45
N HIS A 475 16.32 -5.87 -13.33
CA HIS A 475 17.26 -6.63 -14.17
C HIS A 475 17.17 -8.14 -13.92
N ALA A 476 17.09 -8.57 -12.67
CA ALA A 476 16.95 -9.99 -12.32
C ALA A 476 15.61 -10.58 -12.80
N ASN A 477 14.51 -9.85 -12.66
CA ASN A 477 13.19 -10.27 -13.13
C ASN A 477 13.12 -10.31 -14.66
N LEU A 478 13.73 -9.32 -15.34
CA LEU A 478 13.91 -9.33 -16.80
C LEU A 478 14.73 -10.55 -17.25
N ALA A 479 15.82 -10.85 -16.57
CA ALA A 479 16.66 -12.01 -16.86
C ALA A 479 15.87 -13.32 -16.74
N SER A 480 15.07 -13.45 -15.68
CA SER A 480 14.20 -14.62 -15.51
C SER A 480 13.14 -14.73 -16.61
N ALA A 481 12.54 -13.62 -17.04
CA ALA A 481 11.57 -13.63 -18.13
C ALA A 481 12.22 -13.96 -19.50
N TYR A 482 13.45 -13.50 -19.75
CA TYR A 482 14.22 -13.91 -20.93
C TYR A 482 14.54 -15.40 -20.92
N LYS A 483 14.92 -15.96 -19.76
CA LYS A 483 15.15 -17.40 -19.59
C LYS A 483 13.88 -18.19 -19.95
N ASP A 484 12.73 -17.79 -19.39
CA ASP A 484 11.45 -18.45 -19.63
C ASP A 484 10.99 -18.34 -21.10
N SER A 485 11.43 -17.30 -21.80
CA SER A 485 11.16 -17.08 -23.24
C SER A 485 12.23 -17.68 -24.17
N GLY A 486 13.18 -18.46 -23.65
CA GLY A 486 14.26 -19.08 -24.45
C GLY A 486 15.39 -18.13 -24.88
N HIS A 487 15.35 -16.85 -24.49
CA HIS A 487 16.38 -15.85 -24.82
C HIS A 487 17.55 -15.92 -23.82
N VAL A 488 18.20 -17.08 -23.75
CA VAL A 488 19.10 -17.43 -22.65
C VAL A 488 20.32 -16.52 -22.54
N GLU A 489 20.92 -16.11 -23.66
CA GLU A 489 22.08 -15.19 -23.66
C GLU A 489 21.69 -13.79 -23.14
N ALA A 490 20.48 -13.30 -23.47
CA ALA A 490 19.96 -12.06 -22.89
C ALA A 490 19.71 -12.20 -21.38
N ALA A 491 19.25 -13.37 -20.93
CA ALA A 491 19.10 -13.66 -19.51
C ALA A 491 20.44 -13.60 -18.76
N VAL A 492 21.49 -14.23 -19.27
CA VAL A 492 22.85 -14.18 -18.68
C VAL A 492 23.33 -12.73 -18.57
N LYS A 493 23.17 -11.93 -19.62
CA LYS A 493 23.56 -10.51 -19.61
C LYS A 493 22.82 -9.72 -18.53
N SER A 494 21.51 -9.89 -18.45
CA SER A 494 20.68 -9.18 -17.46
C SER A 494 20.96 -9.61 -16.02
N TYR A 495 21.21 -10.90 -15.75
CA TYR A 495 21.64 -11.35 -14.42
C TYR A 495 22.99 -10.76 -14.02
N LYS A 496 23.96 -10.76 -14.94
CA LYS A 496 25.26 -10.11 -14.70
C LYS A 496 25.10 -8.62 -14.39
N GLN A 497 24.21 -7.92 -15.08
CA GLN A 497 23.91 -6.52 -14.79
C GLN A 497 23.28 -6.33 -13.41
N ALA A 498 22.36 -7.21 -13.00
CA ALA A 498 21.77 -7.20 -11.66
C ALA A 498 22.86 -7.35 -10.57
N LEU A 499 23.81 -8.25 -10.79
CA LEU A 499 24.93 -8.49 -9.86
C LEU A 499 25.97 -7.37 -9.83
N ILE A 500 26.16 -6.64 -10.94
CA ILE A 500 26.97 -5.41 -10.96
C ILE A 500 26.33 -4.34 -10.06
N LEU A 501 25.01 -4.19 -10.12
CA LEU A 501 24.26 -3.22 -9.33
C LEU A 501 24.15 -3.63 -7.85
N ARG A 502 24.00 -4.93 -7.58
CA ARG A 502 23.93 -5.50 -6.24
C ARG A 502 24.72 -6.83 -6.19
N PRO A 503 25.97 -6.81 -5.70
CA PRO A 503 26.80 -8.01 -5.62
C PRO A 503 26.26 -9.10 -4.67
N ASP A 504 25.74 -8.73 -3.49
CA ASP A 504 25.06 -9.68 -2.59
C ASP A 504 23.58 -9.79 -2.99
N PHE A 505 23.31 -10.57 -4.05
CA PHE A 505 21.96 -10.84 -4.53
C PHE A 505 21.76 -12.34 -4.78
N PRO A 506 21.44 -13.12 -3.73
CA PRO A 506 21.32 -14.58 -3.77
C PRO A 506 20.48 -15.13 -4.93
N GLU A 507 19.31 -14.57 -5.18
CA GLU A 507 18.40 -15.02 -6.23
C GLU A 507 19.02 -14.84 -7.61
N ALA A 508 19.69 -13.72 -7.87
CA ALA A 508 20.37 -13.47 -9.14
C ALA A 508 21.59 -14.38 -9.32
N THR A 509 22.39 -14.60 -8.27
CA THR A 509 23.56 -15.49 -8.30
C THR A 509 23.17 -16.93 -8.59
N CYS A 510 22.19 -17.48 -7.85
CA CYS A 510 21.72 -18.85 -8.02
C CYS A 510 21.06 -19.06 -9.39
N ASN A 511 20.24 -18.11 -9.85
CA ASN A 511 19.63 -18.21 -11.16
C ASN A 511 20.63 -18.04 -12.31
N LEU A 512 21.64 -17.18 -12.17
CA LEU A 512 22.72 -17.07 -13.13
C LEU A 512 23.47 -18.40 -13.27
N LEU A 513 23.87 -19.02 -12.15
CA LEU A 513 24.53 -20.33 -12.16
C LEU A 513 23.69 -21.37 -12.91
N HIS A 514 22.40 -21.47 -12.58
CA HIS A 514 21.50 -22.39 -13.26
C HIS A 514 21.41 -22.08 -14.76
N THR A 515 21.29 -20.81 -15.15
CA THR A 515 21.24 -20.40 -16.55
C THR A 515 22.53 -20.76 -17.30
N LEU A 516 23.70 -20.59 -16.68
CA LEU A 516 24.99 -20.98 -17.25
C LEU A 516 25.11 -22.50 -17.40
N GLN A 517 24.63 -23.27 -16.40
CA GLN A 517 24.55 -24.72 -16.46
C GLN A 517 23.69 -25.18 -17.65
N CYS A 518 22.52 -24.56 -17.89
CA CYS A 518 21.67 -24.89 -19.03
C CYS A 518 22.34 -24.71 -20.40
N VAL A 519 23.31 -23.79 -20.53
CA VAL A 519 24.03 -23.56 -21.79
C VAL A 519 25.42 -24.18 -21.79
N CYS A 520 25.75 -25.04 -20.82
CA CYS A 520 27.08 -25.64 -20.68
C CYS A 520 28.21 -24.59 -20.65
N CYS A 521 27.95 -23.41 -20.05
CA CYS A 521 28.99 -22.44 -19.78
C CYS A 521 29.64 -22.79 -18.43
N TRP A 522 30.79 -23.45 -18.50
CA TRP A 522 31.49 -23.97 -17.32
C TRP A 522 32.65 -23.10 -16.84
N GLU A 523 32.76 -21.87 -17.35
CA GLU A 523 33.71 -20.87 -16.86
C GLU A 523 33.45 -20.59 -15.38
N ASP A 524 34.50 -20.61 -14.55
CA ASP A 524 34.44 -20.40 -13.09
C ASP A 524 33.45 -21.31 -12.33
N ARG A 525 33.03 -22.44 -12.92
CA ARG A 525 32.02 -23.35 -12.37
C ARG A 525 32.24 -23.67 -10.89
N ASP A 526 33.44 -24.11 -10.53
CA ASP A 526 33.77 -24.53 -9.16
C ASP A 526 33.68 -23.37 -8.16
N LYS A 527 34.06 -22.16 -8.58
CA LYS A 527 33.95 -20.96 -7.75
C LYS A 527 32.48 -20.61 -7.53
N MET A 528 31.68 -20.63 -8.60
CA MET A 528 30.25 -20.32 -8.52
C MET A 528 29.48 -21.32 -7.66
N PHE A 529 29.78 -22.62 -7.77
CA PHE A 529 29.14 -23.62 -6.91
C PHE A 529 29.50 -23.43 -5.44
N LYS A 530 30.76 -23.13 -5.11
CA LYS A 530 31.17 -22.81 -3.74
C LYS A 530 30.44 -21.57 -3.20
N GLU A 531 30.27 -20.54 -4.03
CA GLU A 531 29.53 -19.33 -3.68
C GLU A 531 28.05 -19.64 -3.43
N VAL A 532 27.40 -20.38 -4.32
CA VAL A 532 26.00 -20.79 -4.18
C VAL A 532 25.79 -21.70 -2.97
N GLU A 533 26.70 -22.63 -2.69
CA GLU A 533 26.64 -23.46 -1.49
C GLU A 533 26.73 -22.59 -0.22
N SER A 534 27.65 -21.62 -0.18
CA SER A 534 27.77 -20.67 0.93
C SER A 534 26.49 -19.86 1.14
N ILE A 535 25.87 -19.39 0.05
CA ILE A 535 24.59 -18.68 0.07
C ILE A 535 23.49 -19.57 0.66
N ILE A 536 23.37 -20.82 0.19
CA ILE A 536 22.37 -21.78 0.67
C ILE A 536 22.54 -22.01 2.18
N ARG A 537 23.77 -22.32 2.63
CA ARG A 537 24.06 -22.57 4.05
C ARG A 537 23.73 -21.35 4.91
N ARG A 538 24.08 -20.14 4.45
CA ARG A 538 23.72 -18.88 5.11
C ARG A 538 22.20 -18.71 5.23
N GLN A 539 21.45 -18.92 4.15
CA GLN A 539 19.99 -18.80 4.13
C GLN A 539 19.31 -19.81 5.05
N ILE A 540 19.76 -21.08 5.03
CA ILE A 540 19.24 -22.13 5.92
C ILE A 540 19.44 -21.77 7.39
N ASN A 541 20.64 -21.27 7.76
CA ASN A 541 20.98 -20.83 9.11
C ASN A 541 20.13 -19.64 9.57
N MET A 542 19.81 -18.72 8.65
CA MET A 542 18.92 -17.58 8.92
C MET A 542 17.43 -17.96 8.90
N SER A 543 17.10 -19.23 8.67
CA SER A 543 15.73 -19.71 8.48
C SER A 543 14.96 -19.01 7.35
N VAL A 544 15.70 -18.59 6.31
CA VAL A 544 15.16 -18.06 5.06
C VAL A 544 15.00 -19.20 4.06
N LEU A 545 14.00 -19.11 3.18
CA LEU A 545 13.82 -20.07 2.09
C LEU A 545 15.04 -19.99 1.14
N PRO A 546 15.74 -21.11 0.85
CA PRO A 546 16.90 -21.08 -0.03
C PRO A 546 16.55 -20.61 -1.45
N SER A 547 17.44 -19.86 -2.09
CA SER A 547 17.25 -19.41 -3.48
C SER A 547 17.41 -20.54 -4.52
N VAL A 548 17.96 -21.69 -4.11
CA VAL A 548 18.03 -22.90 -4.95
C VAL A 548 16.86 -23.82 -4.61
N GLN A 549 16.08 -24.17 -5.62
CA GLN A 549 14.95 -25.08 -5.50
C GLN A 549 15.42 -26.54 -5.38
N PRO A 550 14.65 -27.43 -4.71
CA PRO A 550 14.99 -28.84 -4.59
C PRO A 550 15.23 -29.52 -5.95
N PHE A 551 14.45 -29.18 -6.97
CA PHE A 551 14.63 -29.70 -8.32
C PHE A 551 15.94 -29.26 -8.99
N HIS A 552 16.48 -28.09 -8.66
CA HIS A 552 17.80 -27.69 -9.15
C HIS A 552 18.92 -28.37 -8.38
N ALA A 553 18.73 -28.57 -7.07
CA ALA A 553 19.73 -29.18 -6.19
C ALA A 553 20.14 -30.59 -6.64
N ILE A 554 19.24 -31.38 -7.24
CA ILE A 554 19.57 -32.72 -7.76
C ILE A 554 20.59 -32.71 -8.90
N ALA A 555 20.69 -31.60 -9.63
CA ALA A 555 21.63 -31.44 -10.74
C ALA A 555 22.93 -30.75 -10.32
N TYR A 556 23.07 -30.42 -9.04
CA TYR A 556 24.22 -29.71 -8.50
C TYR A 556 25.14 -30.68 -7.73
N PRO A 557 26.46 -30.46 -7.76
CA PRO A 557 27.42 -31.24 -6.97
C PRO A 557 27.36 -30.82 -5.49
N LEU A 558 26.21 -31.00 -4.84
CA LEU A 558 25.98 -30.67 -3.44
C LEU A 558 26.06 -31.92 -2.55
N ASP A 559 26.42 -31.70 -1.28
CA ASP A 559 26.25 -32.71 -0.23
C ASP A 559 24.77 -33.17 -0.18
N PRO A 560 24.47 -34.48 -0.29
CA PRO A 560 23.10 -34.99 -0.22
C PRO A 560 22.32 -34.57 1.02
N MET A 561 23.01 -34.38 2.17
CA MET A 561 22.36 -33.86 3.38
C MET A 561 21.94 -32.40 3.23
N LEU A 562 22.73 -31.58 2.54
CA LEU A 562 22.35 -30.21 2.21
C LEU A 562 21.15 -30.18 1.25
N ALA A 563 21.09 -31.09 0.27
CA ALA A 563 19.92 -31.23 -0.61
C ALA A 563 18.64 -31.57 0.18
N LEU A 564 18.73 -32.47 1.16
CA LEU A 564 17.63 -32.77 2.08
C LEU A 564 17.22 -31.55 2.92
N GLU A 565 18.16 -30.74 3.40
CA GLU A 565 17.86 -29.50 4.14
C GLU A 565 17.14 -28.46 3.26
N ILE A 566 17.54 -28.32 1.99
CA ILE A 566 16.82 -27.49 1.02
C ILE A 566 15.37 -27.97 0.90
N SER A 567 15.14 -29.25 0.65
CA SER A 567 13.78 -29.83 0.58
C SER A 567 12.99 -29.59 1.87
N ARG A 568 13.58 -29.78 3.06
CA ARG A 568 12.91 -29.52 4.34
C ARG A 568 12.47 -28.06 4.50
N LYS A 569 13.29 -27.09 4.08
CA LYS A 569 12.90 -25.67 4.12
C LYS A 569 11.73 -25.37 3.19
N TYR A 570 11.72 -25.96 1.99
CA TYR A 570 10.61 -25.83 1.06
C TYR A 570 9.33 -26.49 1.58
N ALA A 571 9.42 -27.67 2.19
CA ALA A 571 8.28 -28.34 2.81
C ALA A 571 7.70 -27.52 3.97
N ALA A 572 8.55 -26.99 4.86
CA ALA A 572 8.12 -26.11 5.94
C ALA A 572 7.43 -24.85 5.41
N HIS A 573 7.93 -24.27 4.32
CA HIS A 573 7.29 -23.13 3.66
C HIS A 573 5.90 -23.50 3.10
N CYS A 574 5.73 -24.70 2.52
CA CYS A 574 4.42 -25.20 2.12
C CYS A 574 3.45 -25.36 3.31
N SER A 575 3.93 -25.79 4.48
CA SER A 575 3.12 -25.82 5.71
C SER A 575 2.70 -24.42 6.18
N VAL A 576 3.58 -23.41 6.06
CA VAL A 576 3.23 -22.02 6.33
C VAL A 576 2.14 -21.53 5.37
N ILE A 577 2.26 -21.81 4.06
CA ILE A 577 1.20 -21.48 3.09
C ILE A 577 -0.11 -22.18 3.45
N ALA A 578 -0.07 -23.48 3.75
CA ALA A 578 -1.25 -24.27 4.13
C ALA A 578 -1.97 -23.65 5.35
N SER A 579 -1.22 -23.21 6.37
CA SER A 579 -1.79 -22.60 7.58
C SER A 579 -2.62 -21.33 7.30
N ARG A 580 -2.33 -20.61 6.20
CA ARG A 580 -3.06 -19.37 5.82
C ARG A 580 -4.49 -19.64 5.38
N PHE A 581 -4.82 -20.86 4.96
CA PHE A 581 -6.18 -21.24 4.59
C PHE A 581 -7.07 -21.51 5.81
N ALA A 582 -6.50 -21.56 7.03
CA ALA A 582 -7.22 -21.72 8.30
C ALA A 582 -8.19 -22.92 8.33
N LEU A 583 -7.85 -24.02 7.65
CA LEU A 583 -8.64 -25.25 7.72
C LEU A 583 -8.41 -25.96 9.06
N PRO A 584 -9.46 -26.51 9.69
CA PRO A 584 -9.27 -27.46 10.78
C PRO A 584 -8.57 -28.72 10.26
N PRO A 585 -7.79 -29.43 11.08
CA PRO A 585 -7.22 -30.72 10.70
C PRO A 585 -8.30 -31.68 10.22
N PHE A 586 -8.05 -32.38 9.11
CA PHE A 586 -8.98 -33.39 8.61
C PHE A 586 -9.03 -34.59 9.55
N ASN A 587 -10.24 -35.08 9.82
CA ASN A 587 -10.41 -36.29 10.59
C ASN A 587 -10.31 -37.50 9.64
N HIS A 588 -9.34 -38.37 9.89
CA HIS A 588 -9.23 -39.63 9.17
C HIS A 588 -9.83 -40.73 10.05
N PRO A 589 -10.99 -41.32 9.67
CA PRO A 589 -11.55 -42.42 10.43
C PRO A 589 -10.55 -43.58 10.51
N SER A 590 -10.61 -44.34 11.61
CA SER A 590 -9.73 -45.49 11.82
C SER A 590 -9.76 -46.42 10.60
N PRO A 591 -8.60 -46.95 10.17
CA PRO A 591 -8.51 -47.73 8.94
C PRO A 591 -9.51 -48.87 8.98
N ILE A 592 -10.54 -48.75 8.13
CA ILE A 592 -11.50 -49.81 7.93
C ILE A 592 -10.76 -50.94 7.21
N PRO A 593 -10.89 -52.21 7.65
CA PRO A 593 -10.37 -53.33 6.90
C PRO A 593 -10.96 -53.31 5.48
N ILE A 594 -10.09 -53.09 4.48
CA ILE A 594 -10.44 -53.18 3.04
C ILE A 594 -11.08 -54.55 2.75
N LYS A 595 -10.73 -55.57 3.55
CA LYS A 595 -11.34 -56.91 3.54
C LYS A 595 -12.33 -57.05 4.70
N ARG A 596 -13.62 -57.24 4.41
CA ARG A 596 -14.68 -57.55 5.40
C ARG A 596 -15.30 -58.93 5.12
N GLU A 597 -15.99 -59.50 6.10
CA GLU A 597 -16.89 -60.64 5.84
C GLU A 597 -18.00 -60.17 4.88
N GLY A 598 -18.00 -60.70 3.65
CA GLY A 598 -18.93 -60.32 2.58
C GLY A 598 -18.32 -59.61 1.37
N GLY A 599 -17.03 -59.25 1.39
CA GLY A 599 -16.33 -58.69 0.21
C GLY A 599 -15.22 -57.70 0.54
N TYR A 600 -14.65 -57.10 -0.50
CA TYR A 600 -13.69 -56.00 -0.37
C TYR A 600 -14.41 -54.65 -0.51
N GLU A 601 -14.14 -53.71 0.39
CA GLU A 601 -14.33 -52.28 0.09
C GLU A 601 -13.17 -51.85 -0.81
N ARG A 602 -13.43 -51.06 -1.86
CA ARG A 602 -12.38 -50.71 -2.83
C ARG A 602 -11.40 -49.72 -2.21
N LEU A 603 -10.11 -49.96 -2.37
CA LEU A 603 -9.07 -49.00 -1.98
C LEU A 603 -9.18 -47.76 -2.88
N ARG A 604 -9.38 -46.58 -2.29
CA ARG A 604 -9.41 -45.31 -3.03
C ARG A 604 -8.02 -44.70 -3.12
N ILE A 605 -7.51 -44.54 -4.33
CA ILE A 605 -6.21 -43.93 -4.63
C ILE A 605 -6.42 -42.66 -5.43
N GLY A 606 -5.90 -41.54 -4.94
CA GLY A 606 -5.91 -40.25 -5.63
C GLY A 606 -4.53 -39.92 -6.20
N TYR A 607 -4.47 -39.51 -7.46
CA TYR A 607 -3.26 -39.04 -8.13
C TYR A 607 -3.37 -37.54 -8.39
N VAL A 608 -2.42 -36.75 -7.88
CA VAL A 608 -2.40 -35.29 -8.08
C VAL A 608 -1.24 -34.93 -8.98
N SER A 609 -1.51 -34.24 -10.09
CA SER A 609 -0.48 -33.85 -11.04
C SER A 609 -0.84 -32.62 -11.88
N SER A 610 0.13 -31.75 -12.14
CA SER A 610 0.07 -30.76 -13.24
C SER A 610 0.41 -31.36 -14.62
N ASP A 611 0.85 -32.60 -14.67
CA ASP A 611 1.55 -33.15 -15.83
C ASP A 611 0.71 -34.16 -16.61
N PHE A 612 -0.61 -34.11 -16.47
CA PHE A 612 -1.58 -34.96 -17.20
C PHE A 612 -1.74 -34.62 -18.70
N GLY A 613 -1.03 -33.60 -19.19
CA GLY A 613 -1.00 -33.17 -20.58
C GLY A 613 0.12 -33.83 -21.42
N ASN A 614 0.58 -33.15 -22.46
CA ASN A 614 1.75 -33.58 -23.24
C ASN A 614 3.06 -33.37 -22.46
N HIS A 615 3.32 -34.29 -21.53
CA HIS A 615 4.47 -34.28 -20.64
C HIS A 615 5.07 -35.69 -20.51
N PRO A 616 6.39 -35.85 -20.29
CA PRO A 616 7.02 -37.15 -20.10
C PRO A 616 6.33 -38.04 -19.05
N LEU A 617 5.81 -37.46 -17.95
CA LEU A 617 5.04 -38.20 -16.95
C LEU A 617 3.83 -38.90 -17.57
N SER A 618 2.99 -38.18 -18.31
CA SER A 618 1.81 -38.76 -18.97
C SER A 618 2.17 -39.74 -20.08
N HIS A 619 3.28 -39.53 -20.76
CA HIS A 619 3.78 -40.50 -21.73
C HIS A 619 4.15 -41.82 -21.05
N LEU A 620 4.79 -41.76 -19.89
CA LEU A 620 5.26 -42.95 -19.16
C LEU A 620 4.12 -43.65 -18.41
N MET A 621 3.24 -42.87 -17.76
CA MET A 621 2.21 -43.39 -16.86
C MET A 621 0.83 -43.53 -17.50
N GLY A 622 0.65 -43.20 -18.79
CA GLY A 622 -0.67 -43.06 -19.43
C GLY A 622 -1.67 -44.19 -19.12
N SER A 623 -1.25 -45.45 -19.26
CA SER A 623 -2.07 -46.62 -18.93
C SER A 623 -2.33 -46.85 -17.44
N VAL A 624 -1.46 -46.39 -16.53
CA VAL A 624 -1.51 -46.74 -15.10
C VAL A 624 -2.86 -46.39 -14.49
N PHE A 625 -3.39 -45.23 -14.84
CA PHE A 625 -4.63 -44.70 -14.26
C PHE A 625 -5.87 -45.54 -14.63
N GLY A 626 -5.89 -46.14 -15.83
CA GLY A 626 -7.01 -46.96 -16.31
C GLY A 626 -6.86 -48.46 -16.08
N MET A 627 -5.65 -48.95 -15.83
CA MET A 627 -5.34 -50.39 -15.70
C MET A 627 -5.46 -50.94 -14.29
N HIS A 628 -5.76 -50.11 -13.29
CA HIS A 628 -6.06 -50.60 -11.95
C HIS A 628 -7.18 -51.63 -11.96
N ASN A 629 -7.07 -52.67 -11.14
CA ASN A 629 -8.15 -53.65 -11.00
C ASN A 629 -9.35 -52.99 -10.32
N ARG A 630 -10.34 -52.58 -11.12
CA ARG A 630 -11.54 -51.86 -10.67
C ARG A 630 -12.37 -52.64 -9.64
N LYS A 631 -12.20 -53.96 -9.48
CA LYS A 631 -12.85 -54.72 -8.40
C LYS A 631 -12.27 -54.40 -7.02
N ASN A 632 -11.01 -53.99 -6.97
CA ASN A 632 -10.24 -53.82 -5.72
C ASN A 632 -9.84 -52.37 -5.47
N VAL A 633 -9.70 -51.54 -6.52
CA VAL A 633 -9.18 -50.18 -6.44
C VAL A 633 -10.13 -49.23 -7.16
N GLU A 634 -10.40 -48.08 -6.56
CA GLU A 634 -11.12 -46.94 -7.14
C GLU A 634 -10.13 -45.79 -7.32
N VAL A 635 -10.01 -45.27 -8.55
CA VAL A 635 -8.94 -44.35 -8.95
C VAL A 635 -9.49 -42.95 -9.20
N PHE A 636 -8.86 -41.96 -8.59
CA PHE A 636 -9.13 -40.55 -8.78
C PHE A 636 -7.90 -39.83 -9.33
N CYS A 637 -8.08 -38.97 -10.32
CA CYS A 637 -7.03 -38.12 -10.87
C CYS A 637 -7.44 -36.65 -10.72
N TYR A 638 -6.61 -35.86 -10.04
CA TYR A 638 -6.81 -34.43 -9.81
C TYR A 638 -5.78 -33.63 -10.61
N ALA A 639 -6.23 -33.01 -11.68
CA ALA A 639 -5.36 -32.26 -12.57
C ALA A 639 -5.16 -30.82 -12.12
N LEU A 640 -3.90 -30.46 -11.81
CA LEU A 640 -3.51 -29.12 -11.43
C LEU A 640 -3.33 -28.17 -12.63
N SER A 641 -3.33 -28.71 -13.85
CA SER A 641 -3.26 -27.97 -15.10
C SER A 641 -4.55 -28.08 -15.90
N ALA A 642 -4.89 -26.99 -16.59
CA ALA A 642 -5.99 -26.98 -17.53
C ALA A 642 -5.77 -28.02 -18.65
N ASN A 643 -6.86 -28.49 -19.23
CA ASN A 643 -6.83 -29.39 -20.37
C ASN A 643 -6.12 -28.73 -21.57
N ASP A 644 -5.02 -29.33 -22.03
CA ASP A 644 -4.22 -28.85 -23.15
C ASP A 644 -4.69 -29.37 -24.52
N GLY A 645 -5.79 -30.14 -24.55
CA GLY A 645 -6.38 -30.70 -25.76
C GLY A 645 -5.60 -31.87 -26.37
N THR A 646 -4.55 -32.35 -25.71
CA THR A 646 -3.66 -33.39 -26.25
C THR A 646 -4.26 -34.78 -26.12
N GLU A 647 -3.82 -35.71 -26.97
CA GLU A 647 -4.26 -37.12 -26.92
C GLU A 647 -3.98 -37.77 -25.56
N TRP A 648 -2.89 -37.37 -24.91
CA TRP A 648 -2.48 -37.86 -23.58
C TRP A 648 -3.52 -37.49 -22.53
N ARG A 649 -3.93 -36.21 -22.50
CA ARG A 649 -4.95 -35.73 -21.58
C ARG A 649 -6.28 -36.41 -21.82
N GLN A 650 -6.74 -36.47 -23.07
CA GLN A 650 -8.01 -37.11 -23.43
C GLN A 650 -8.04 -38.59 -23.07
N ARG A 651 -6.93 -39.30 -23.30
CA ARG A 651 -6.80 -40.71 -22.97
C ARG A 651 -6.85 -40.93 -21.46
N ILE A 652 -6.04 -40.22 -20.68
CA ILE A 652 -6.03 -40.39 -19.21
C ILE A 652 -7.42 -40.06 -18.64
N GLN A 653 -8.05 -38.99 -19.12
CA GLN A 653 -9.39 -38.58 -18.67
C GLN A 653 -10.48 -39.62 -19.00
N SER A 654 -10.35 -40.35 -20.11
CA SER A 654 -11.32 -41.39 -20.51
C SER A 654 -11.04 -42.76 -19.90
N GLU A 655 -9.77 -43.09 -19.64
CA GLU A 655 -9.36 -44.39 -19.09
C GLU A 655 -9.43 -44.41 -17.54
N ALA A 656 -9.15 -43.30 -16.86
CA ALA A 656 -9.31 -43.15 -15.42
C ALA A 656 -10.79 -43.24 -15.00
N GLU A 657 -11.05 -43.77 -13.80
CA GLU A 657 -12.42 -43.91 -13.32
C GLU A 657 -13.04 -42.57 -12.92
N HIS A 658 -12.29 -41.76 -12.16
CA HIS A 658 -12.65 -40.38 -11.84
C HIS A 658 -11.50 -39.47 -12.25
N PHE A 659 -11.82 -38.45 -13.04
CA PHE A 659 -10.86 -37.44 -13.48
C PHE A 659 -11.46 -36.05 -13.30
N VAL A 660 -10.80 -35.21 -12.49
CA VAL A 660 -11.28 -33.88 -12.13
C VAL A 660 -10.22 -32.85 -12.51
N ASP A 661 -10.61 -31.86 -13.31
CA ASP A 661 -9.80 -30.68 -13.55
C ASP A 661 -9.98 -29.70 -12.38
N VAL A 662 -8.92 -29.53 -11.59
CA VAL A 662 -8.90 -28.65 -10.41
C VAL A 662 -7.99 -27.43 -10.61
N SER A 663 -7.57 -27.17 -11.85
CA SER A 663 -6.57 -26.15 -12.16
C SER A 663 -7.01 -24.73 -11.80
N ALA A 664 -8.32 -24.45 -11.84
CA ALA A 664 -8.91 -23.16 -11.47
C ALA A 664 -9.26 -23.06 -9.96
N MET A 665 -9.07 -24.12 -9.18
CA MET A 665 -9.46 -24.16 -7.76
C MET A 665 -8.32 -23.71 -6.82
N SER A 666 -8.69 -23.12 -5.69
CA SER A 666 -7.77 -22.83 -4.59
C SER A 666 -7.31 -24.11 -3.89
N SER A 667 -6.15 -24.08 -3.23
CA SER A 667 -5.52 -25.30 -2.69
C SER A 667 -6.36 -25.92 -1.57
N ASP A 668 -7.05 -25.08 -0.78
CA ASP A 668 -7.94 -25.51 0.30
C ASP A 668 -9.20 -26.20 -0.23
N ALA A 669 -9.76 -25.72 -1.33
CA ALA A 669 -10.92 -26.34 -1.98
C ALA A 669 -10.55 -27.72 -2.54
N ILE A 670 -9.35 -27.85 -3.11
CA ILE A 670 -8.83 -29.13 -3.60
C ILE A 670 -8.61 -30.12 -2.44
N ALA A 671 -8.02 -29.66 -1.33
CA ALA A 671 -7.82 -30.50 -0.15
C ALA A 671 -9.15 -30.98 0.46
N LYS A 672 -10.16 -30.10 0.56
CA LYS A 672 -11.52 -30.48 1.00
C LYS A 672 -12.13 -31.55 0.08
N MET A 673 -12.07 -31.34 -1.24
CA MET A 673 -12.57 -32.30 -2.23
C MET A 673 -11.89 -33.67 -2.07
N ILE A 674 -10.56 -33.72 -1.97
CA ILE A 674 -9.82 -34.98 -1.75
C ILE A 674 -10.29 -35.70 -0.47
N ASN A 675 -10.55 -34.94 0.60
CA ASN A 675 -11.02 -35.51 1.86
C ASN A 675 -12.48 -36.01 1.75
N GLU A 676 -13.36 -35.25 1.10
CA GLU A 676 -14.77 -35.60 0.83
C GLU A 676 -14.90 -36.84 -0.06
N ASP A 677 -13.97 -37.00 -1.02
CA ASP A 677 -13.82 -38.20 -1.85
C ASP A 677 -13.32 -39.42 -1.04
N LYS A 678 -12.92 -39.22 0.22
CA LYS A 678 -12.40 -40.25 1.14
C LYS A 678 -11.22 -41.00 0.54
N ILE A 679 -10.28 -40.27 -0.07
CA ILE A 679 -9.05 -40.85 -0.60
C ILE A 679 -8.24 -41.48 0.54
N HIS A 680 -7.84 -42.74 0.38
CA HIS A 680 -7.05 -43.47 1.37
C HIS A 680 -5.55 -43.26 1.16
N ILE A 681 -5.11 -43.28 -0.10
CA ILE A 681 -3.72 -43.04 -0.50
C ILE A 681 -3.70 -41.92 -1.52
N LEU A 682 -3.06 -40.81 -1.18
CA LEU A 682 -2.88 -39.67 -2.08
C LEU A 682 -1.45 -39.64 -2.61
N VAL A 683 -1.31 -39.71 -3.94
CA VAL A 683 -0.03 -39.80 -4.64
C VAL A 683 0.30 -38.45 -5.27
N ASN A 684 1.42 -37.88 -4.85
CA ASN A 684 2.05 -36.69 -5.41
C ASN A 684 2.90 -37.07 -6.62
N LEU A 685 2.41 -36.77 -7.83
CA LEU A 685 3.12 -37.07 -9.07
C LEU A 685 4.15 -36.01 -9.49
N ASN A 686 4.11 -34.81 -8.89
CA ASN A 686 5.01 -33.72 -9.26
C ASN A 686 6.26 -33.62 -8.37
N GLY A 687 6.12 -33.81 -7.05
CA GLY A 687 7.17 -33.46 -6.09
C GLY A 687 7.53 -31.97 -6.18
N TYR A 688 8.77 -31.63 -6.58
CA TYR A 688 9.22 -30.24 -6.77
C TYR A 688 9.36 -29.80 -8.23
N THR A 689 8.70 -30.49 -9.17
CA THR A 689 8.64 -30.05 -10.57
C THR A 689 7.70 -28.86 -10.77
N LYS A 690 7.78 -28.23 -11.95
CA LYS A 690 6.96 -27.08 -12.31
C LYS A 690 5.46 -27.43 -12.24
N GLY A 691 4.67 -26.59 -11.57
CA GLY A 691 3.23 -26.78 -11.42
C GLY A 691 2.80 -27.55 -10.16
N ALA A 692 3.77 -28.04 -9.37
CA ALA A 692 3.49 -28.68 -8.09
C ALA A 692 2.78 -27.73 -7.10
N ARG A 693 1.79 -28.26 -6.37
CA ARG A 693 1.05 -27.57 -5.30
C ARG A 693 1.16 -28.35 -3.99
N ASN A 694 2.38 -28.38 -3.44
CA ASN A 694 2.72 -29.20 -2.27
C ASN A 694 2.01 -28.75 -0.98
N GLU A 695 1.50 -27.53 -0.92
CA GLU A 695 0.65 -27.05 0.17
C GLU A 695 -0.67 -27.83 0.29
N ILE A 696 -1.16 -28.47 -0.78
CA ILE A 696 -2.32 -29.38 -0.72
C ILE A 696 -1.99 -30.56 0.20
N PHE A 697 -0.82 -31.16 0.02
CA PHE A 697 -0.34 -32.28 0.83
C PHE A 697 0.00 -31.84 2.26
N ALA A 698 0.48 -30.61 2.45
CA ALA A 698 0.74 -30.07 3.78
C ALA A 698 -0.54 -29.91 4.64
N MET A 699 -1.72 -29.80 4.00
CA MET A 699 -3.02 -29.83 4.69
C MET A 699 -3.46 -31.26 5.07
N GLN A 700 -2.75 -32.28 4.61
CA GLN A 700 -3.01 -33.70 4.91
C GLN A 700 -4.47 -34.14 4.68
N PRO A 701 -5.04 -33.98 3.46
CA PRO A 701 -6.42 -34.37 3.19
C PRO A 701 -6.66 -35.89 3.16
N ALA A 702 -5.61 -36.70 3.06
CA ALA A 702 -5.66 -38.16 3.07
C ALA A 702 -4.74 -38.74 4.17
N PRO A 703 -5.08 -39.91 4.75
CA PRO A 703 -4.33 -40.51 5.85
C PRO A 703 -2.96 -41.06 5.46
N ILE A 704 -2.75 -41.40 4.18
CA ILE A 704 -1.46 -41.84 3.65
C ILE A 704 -1.14 -40.98 2.43
N GLN A 705 0.04 -40.37 2.44
CA GLN A 705 0.52 -39.54 1.33
C GLN A 705 1.85 -40.07 0.80
N VAL A 706 1.95 -40.15 -0.53
CA VAL A 706 3.05 -40.84 -1.22
C VAL A 706 3.65 -39.92 -2.27
N SER A 707 4.97 -39.82 -2.33
CA SER A 707 5.70 -39.20 -3.45
C SER A 707 6.06 -40.27 -4.48
N TYR A 708 5.70 -40.02 -5.74
CA TYR A 708 5.98 -40.87 -6.89
C TYR A 708 5.44 -40.13 -8.10
N MET A 709 6.11 -39.78 -9.19
CA MET A 709 7.32 -40.29 -9.83
C MET A 709 8.16 -39.15 -10.44
N GLY A 710 7.54 -37.99 -10.67
CA GLY A 710 8.11 -36.89 -11.45
C GLY A 710 9.34 -36.23 -10.82
N PHE A 711 9.56 -36.44 -9.52
CA PHE A 711 10.72 -35.96 -8.79
C PHE A 711 11.37 -37.13 -8.03
N PRO A 712 12.62 -37.52 -8.38
CA PRO A 712 13.30 -38.66 -7.75
C PRO A 712 13.95 -38.34 -6.41
N GLY A 713 14.03 -37.07 -6.02
CA GLY A 713 14.60 -36.64 -4.75
C GLY A 713 13.61 -36.71 -3.58
N THR A 714 14.13 -36.50 -2.37
CA THR A 714 13.31 -36.35 -1.17
C THR A 714 12.49 -35.06 -1.19
N THR A 715 11.22 -35.15 -0.81
CA THR A 715 10.35 -33.98 -0.61
C THR A 715 10.70 -33.22 0.66
N GLY A 716 11.47 -33.80 1.59
CA GLY A 716 11.81 -33.19 2.88
C GLY A 716 10.61 -32.97 3.80
N ALA A 717 9.42 -33.43 3.41
CA ALA A 717 8.17 -33.14 4.07
C ALA A 717 7.84 -34.17 5.14
N THR A 718 7.50 -33.70 6.34
CA THR A 718 6.99 -34.57 7.42
C THR A 718 5.56 -35.06 7.16
N TYR A 719 4.88 -34.46 6.18
CA TYR A 719 3.51 -34.79 5.79
C TYR A 719 3.44 -35.75 4.59
N ILE A 720 4.57 -36.17 4.00
CA ILE A 720 4.61 -37.21 2.97
C ILE A 720 5.25 -38.45 3.59
N ASP A 721 4.49 -39.55 3.66
CA ASP A 721 4.86 -40.72 4.43
C ASP A 721 5.85 -41.62 3.69
N TYR A 722 5.64 -41.82 2.37
CA TYR A 722 6.37 -42.79 1.57
C TYR A 722 6.89 -42.22 0.26
N LEU A 723 8.04 -42.72 -0.18
CA LEU A 723 8.58 -42.53 -1.51
C LEU A 723 8.57 -43.88 -2.24
N VAL A 724 7.85 -43.97 -3.36
CA VAL A 724 7.91 -45.15 -4.24
C VAL A 724 9.09 -44.99 -5.18
N THR A 725 10.03 -45.92 -5.11
CA THR A 725 11.32 -45.89 -5.83
C THR A 725 11.83 -47.32 -6.08
N ASP A 726 13.12 -47.50 -6.35
CA ASP A 726 13.78 -48.81 -6.48
C ASP A 726 15.19 -48.79 -5.85
N GLU A 727 15.82 -49.96 -5.79
CA GLU A 727 17.16 -50.15 -5.18
C GLU A 727 18.27 -49.46 -5.99
N PHE A 728 18.05 -49.10 -7.26
CA PHE A 728 19.05 -48.44 -8.09
C PHE A 728 19.06 -46.93 -7.89
N VAL A 729 17.88 -46.31 -7.85
CA VAL A 729 17.73 -44.86 -7.69
C VAL A 729 17.85 -44.43 -6.25
N SER A 730 17.27 -45.19 -5.31
CA SER A 730 17.34 -44.88 -3.88
C SER A 730 17.69 -46.14 -3.08
N PRO A 731 18.96 -46.58 -3.08
CA PRO A 731 19.39 -47.76 -2.33
C PRO A 731 19.13 -47.60 -0.84
N LEU A 732 18.76 -48.67 -0.13
CA LEU A 732 18.43 -48.59 1.31
C LEU A 732 19.59 -48.08 2.18
N GLY A 733 20.84 -48.29 1.73
CA GLY A 733 22.04 -47.78 2.41
C GLY A 733 22.10 -46.25 2.51
N TYR A 734 21.36 -45.53 1.66
CA TYR A 734 21.24 -44.08 1.67
C TYR A 734 19.89 -43.59 2.20
N ALA A 735 19.09 -44.43 2.87
CA ALA A 735 17.78 -44.01 3.38
C ALA A 735 17.82 -42.79 4.32
N ASN A 736 18.97 -42.49 4.93
CA ASN A 736 19.19 -41.33 5.80
C ASN A 736 19.11 -39.97 5.08
N ILE A 737 19.26 -39.92 3.75
CA ILE A 737 19.14 -38.67 2.98
C ILE A 737 17.70 -38.41 2.51
N TYR A 738 16.76 -39.29 2.85
CA TYR A 738 15.33 -39.16 2.54
C TYR A 738 14.53 -38.92 3.82
N SER A 739 13.54 -38.03 3.76
CA SER A 739 12.57 -37.85 4.85
C SER A 739 11.48 -38.92 4.85
N GLU A 740 11.16 -39.46 3.68
CA GLU A 740 10.11 -40.43 3.46
C GLU A 740 10.58 -41.86 3.73
N LYS A 741 9.65 -42.75 4.08
CA LYS A 741 9.92 -44.18 4.11
C LYS A 741 10.00 -44.71 2.69
N ILE A 742 11.11 -45.38 2.38
CA ILE A 742 11.35 -45.93 1.05
C ILE A 742 10.49 -47.18 0.82
N VAL A 743 9.77 -47.20 -0.30
CA VAL A 743 9.03 -48.36 -0.81
C VAL A 743 9.60 -48.75 -2.16
N HIS A 744 10.29 -49.89 -2.21
CA HIS A 744 10.89 -50.38 -3.44
C HIS A 744 9.92 -51.19 -4.29
N LEU A 745 9.83 -50.80 -5.56
CA LEU A 745 9.29 -51.65 -6.61
C LEU A 745 10.32 -52.74 -6.97
N PRO A 746 9.89 -53.97 -7.30
CA PRO A 746 10.77 -55.15 -7.37
C PRO A 746 11.79 -55.11 -8.51
N HIS A 747 11.64 -54.22 -9.50
CA HIS A 747 12.51 -54.19 -10.68
C HIS A 747 12.95 -52.77 -11.03
N CYS A 748 11.98 -51.88 -11.26
CA CYS A 748 12.23 -50.50 -11.64
C CYS A 748 11.10 -49.63 -11.15
N TYR A 749 11.43 -48.43 -10.67
CA TYR A 749 10.44 -47.44 -10.29
C TYR A 749 9.80 -46.75 -11.51
N PHE A 750 10.48 -46.72 -12.65
CA PHE A 750 9.91 -46.21 -13.90
C PHE A 750 8.84 -47.17 -14.43
N VAL A 751 7.57 -46.79 -14.27
CA VAL A 751 6.49 -47.39 -15.06
C VAL A 751 6.51 -46.81 -16.47
N ASN A 752 6.48 -47.69 -17.47
CA ASN A 752 6.40 -47.32 -18.88
C ASN A 752 5.08 -47.81 -19.45
N ASP A 753 4.48 -47.02 -20.36
CA ASP A 753 3.21 -47.35 -20.98
C ASP A 753 3.35 -48.61 -21.86
N TYR A 754 2.57 -49.65 -21.53
CA TYR A 754 2.67 -50.93 -22.20
C TYR A 754 2.27 -50.88 -23.69
N LYS A 755 1.41 -49.93 -24.09
CA LYS A 755 0.98 -49.77 -25.48
C LYS A 755 2.09 -49.14 -26.33
N GLN A 756 3.02 -48.39 -25.73
CA GLN A 756 4.21 -47.86 -26.42
C GLN A 756 5.26 -48.92 -26.77
N LYS A 757 5.17 -50.12 -26.17
CA LYS A 757 6.07 -51.24 -26.44
C LYS A 757 5.71 -52.02 -27.72
N ASN A 758 4.56 -51.76 -28.32
CA ASN A 758 4.05 -52.54 -29.46
C ASN A 758 4.63 -52.09 -30.80
N GLN A 759 4.71 -53.02 -31.76
CA GLN A 759 5.20 -52.86 -33.14
C GLN A 759 4.52 -51.73 -33.96
N ASP A 760 3.54 -51.04 -33.37
CA ASP A 760 2.72 -50.00 -34.00
C ASP A 760 3.46 -48.65 -34.19
N VAL A 761 4.55 -48.39 -33.44
CA VAL A 761 5.31 -47.12 -33.52
C VAL A 761 6.44 -47.16 -34.55
N LEU A 762 7.00 -48.35 -34.79
CA LEU A 762 8.03 -48.61 -35.80
C LEU A 762 7.36 -49.38 -36.96
N ASP A 763 6.82 -48.67 -37.95
CA ASP A 763 6.24 -49.30 -39.15
C ASP A 763 7.31 -50.17 -39.83
N PRO A 764 7.16 -51.50 -39.84
CA PRO A 764 8.15 -52.40 -40.46
C PRO A 764 8.31 -52.14 -41.96
N ASN A 765 7.34 -51.50 -42.60
CA ASN A 765 7.29 -51.26 -44.04
C ASN A 765 7.95 -49.92 -44.45
N CYS A 766 8.32 -49.06 -43.50
CA CYS A 766 8.98 -47.79 -43.76
C CYS A 766 10.16 -47.58 -42.79
N PRO A 767 11.25 -48.36 -42.92
CA PRO A 767 12.41 -48.20 -42.05
C PRO A 767 13.09 -46.86 -42.32
N HIS A 768 13.13 -46.00 -41.30
CA HIS A 768 13.91 -44.78 -41.32
C HIS A 768 15.40 -45.09 -41.37
N LYS A 769 16.15 -44.22 -42.04
CA LYS A 769 17.60 -44.33 -42.20
C LYS A 769 18.31 -43.27 -41.36
N ARG A 770 19.58 -43.52 -41.04
CA ARG A 770 20.40 -42.53 -40.33
C ARG A 770 20.53 -41.24 -41.15
N SER A 771 20.58 -41.37 -42.49
CA SER A 771 20.57 -40.23 -43.41
C SER A 771 19.39 -39.26 -43.21
N ASP A 772 18.23 -39.75 -42.76
CA ASP A 772 17.02 -38.92 -42.55
C ASP A 772 17.23 -37.87 -41.45
N TYR A 773 18.19 -38.12 -40.55
CA TYR A 773 18.56 -37.27 -39.42
C TYR A 773 19.94 -36.63 -39.58
N GLY A 774 20.55 -36.72 -40.77
CA GLY A 774 21.90 -36.26 -41.02
C GLY A 774 22.98 -37.06 -40.30
N LEU A 775 22.69 -38.31 -39.93
CA LEU A 775 23.62 -39.22 -39.29
C LEU A 775 24.38 -40.07 -40.33
N PRO A 776 25.65 -40.39 -40.06
CA PRO A 776 26.43 -41.29 -40.92
C PRO A 776 25.98 -42.75 -40.74
N GLU A 777 25.89 -43.48 -41.86
CA GLU A 777 25.46 -44.89 -41.88
C GLU A 777 26.57 -45.85 -41.38
N ASP A 778 27.83 -45.46 -41.51
CA ASP A 778 29.02 -46.30 -41.30
C ASP A 778 29.72 -46.10 -39.94
N LYS A 779 29.26 -45.15 -39.12
CA LYS A 779 29.81 -44.90 -37.78
C LYS A 779 29.00 -45.58 -36.68
N PHE A 780 29.65 -45.87 -35.55
CA PHE A 780 28.94 -46.21 -34.32
C PHE A 780 28.30 -44.97 -33.69
N ILE A 781 27.00 -45.01 -33.40
CA ILE A 781 26.24 -43.85 -32.91
C ILE A 781 25.97 -43.99 -31.42
N PHE A 782 26.71 -43.21 -30.63
CA PHE A 782 26.35 -42.92 -29.24
C PHE A 782 25.23 -41.88 -29.23
N ALA A 783 24.26 -41.98 -28.33
CA ALA A 783 23.19 -40.99 -28.20
C ALA A 783 22.94 -40.58 -26.75
N CYS A 784 22.62 -39.30 -26.56
CA CYS A 784 22.07 -38.79 -25.31
C CYS A 784 21.08 -37.67 -25.60
N PHE A 785 19.80 -37.91 -25.34
CA PHE A 785 18.73 -36.94 -25.60
C PHE A 785 18.27 -36.20 -24.34
N ASN A 786 19.09 -36.20 -23.29
CA ASN A 786 18.86 -35.41 -22.10
C ASN A 786 19.04 -33.91 -22.40
N GLN A 787 18.35 -33.06 -21.64
CA GLN A 787 18.58 -31.62 -21.73
C GLN A 787 19.98 -31.28 -21.22
N LEU A 788 20.58 -30.25 -21.80
CA LEU A 788 21.99 -29.95 -21.60
C LEU A 788 22.36 -29.59 -20.15
N TYR A 789 21.41 -29.14 -19.34
CA TYR A 789 21.67 -28.82 -17.93
C TYR A 789 22.06 -30.04 -17.08
N LYS A 790 21.74 -31.27 -17.52
CA LYS A 790 22.14 -32.51 -16.84
C LYS A 790 23.60 -32.87 -17.08
N MET A 791 24.23 -32.25 -18.07
CA MET A 791 25.63 -32.53 -18.39
C MET A 791 26.57 -31.64 -17.58
N ASP A 792 27.60 -32.25 -17.02
CA ASP A 792 28.71 -31.55 -16.40
C ASP A 792 30.04 -31.80 -17.15
N PRO A 793 31.11 -31.07 -16.81
CA PRO A 793 32.40 -31.25 -17.47
C PRO A 793 32.98 -32.66 -17.31
N GLU A 794 32.75 -33.33 -16.18
CA GLU A 794 33.33 -34.65 -15.89
C GLU A 794 32.71 -35.72 -16.80
N ILE A 795 31.38 -35.73 -16.89
CA ILE A 795 30.63 -36.64 -17.75
C ILE A 795 30.93 -36.36 -19.22
N PHE A 796 30.94 -35.09 -19.64
CA PHE A 796 31.22 -34.76 -21.03
C PHE A 796 32.67 -35.07 -21.43
N ASN A 797 33.64 -34.89 -20.53
CA ASN A 797 35.03 -35.32 -20.74
C ASN A 797 35.13 -36.83 -20.90
N THR A 798 34.35 -37.59 -20.12
CA THR A 798 34.27 -39.05 -20.25
C THR A 798 33.78 -39.43 -21.65
N TRP A 799 32.73 -38.78 -22.16
CA TRP A 799 32.25 -39.02 -23.51
C TRP A 799 33.25 -38.59 -24.59
N CYS A 800 33.95 -37.47 -24.41
CA CYS A 800 35.04 -37.07 -25.30
C CYS A 800 36.16 -38.12 -25.35
N ASN A 801 36.49 -38.73 -24.21
CA ASN A 801 37.47 -39.81 -24.14
C ASN A 801 36.99 -41.10 -24.83
N ILE A 802 35.69 -41.41 -24.77
CA ILE A 802 35.09 -42.52 -25.53
C ILE A 802 35.24 -42.27 -27.03
N LEU A 803 34.85 -41.08 -27.52
CA LEU A 803 34.94 -40.72 -28.94
C LEU A 803 36.37 -40.77 -29.50
N LYS A 804 37.37 -40.40 -28.69
CA LYS A 804 38.80 -40.53 -29.05
C LYS A 804 39.26 -41.98 -29.15
N ARG A 805 38.72 -42.88 -28.31
CA ARG A 805 39.04 -44.31 -28.31
C ARG A 805 38.28 -45.10 -29.38
N VAL A 806 37.17 -44.55 -29.87
CA VAL A 806 36.34 -45.12 -30.93
C VAL A 806 36.28 -44.12 -32.10
N PRO A 807 37.35 -43.96 -32.89
CA PRO A 807 37.44 -42.87 -33.88
C PRO A 807 36.36 -42.94 -34.98
N ASN A 808 35.88 -44.15 -35.33
CA ASN A 808 34.75 -44.33 -36.24
C ASN A 808 33.39 -44.30 -35.52
N SER A 809 33.16 -43.26 -34.72
CA SER A 809 31.92 -43.05 -33.98
C SER A 809 31.48 -41.59 -33.98
N ALA A 810 30.22 -41.35 -33.66
CA ALA A 810 29.66 -40.02 -33.38
C ALA A 810 28.75 -40.05 -32.15
N LEU A 811 28.68 -38.93 -31.46
CA LEU A 811 27.78 -38.67 -30.34
C LEU A 811 26.64 -37.76 -30.81
N TRP A 812 25.43 -38.25 -30.63
CA TRP A 812 24.20 -37.59 -31.03
C TRP A 812 23.47 -36.99 -29.82
N LEU A 813 23.42 -35.66 -29.77
CA LEU A 813 22.94 -34.89 -28.61
C LEU A 813 21.65 -34.13 -28.89
N LEU A 814 20.85 -33.92 -27.86
CA LEU A 814 19.71 -32.99 -27.92
C LEU A 814 20.18 -31.53 -27.89
N ARG A 815 19.73 -30.74 -28.87
CA ARG A 815 19.95 -29.30 -28.96
C ARG A 815 18.94 -28.55 -28.11
N PHE A 816 19.07 -28.63 -26.79
CA PHE A 816 18.14 -27.93 -25.90
C PHE A 816 18.76 -27.46 -24.57
N PRO A 817 18.95 -26.14 -24.37
CA PRO A 817 18.69 -25.04 -25.31
C PRO A 817 19.73 -24.97 -26.45
N ALA A 818 19.34 -24.40 -27.59
CA ALA A 818 20.22 -24.29 -28.76
C ALA A 818 21.52 -23.50 -28.49
N ALA A 819 21.49 -22.54 -27.57
CA ALA A 819 22.67 -21.76 -27.18
C ALA A 819 23.83 -22.60 -26.61
N GLY A 820 23.56 -23.82 -26.12
CA GLY A 820 24.61 -24.72 -25.61
C GLY A 820 25.39 -25.47 -26.71
N GLU A 821 24.86 -25.58 -27.93
CA GLU A 821 25.47 -26.38 -29.01
C GLU A 821 26.88 -25.92 -29.33
N MET A 822 27.07 -24.63 -29.60
CA MET A 822 28.38 -24.09 -29.97
C MET A 822 29.41 -24.26 -28.85
N ARG A 823 28.98 -24.14 -27.59
CA ARG A 823 29.87 -24.29 -26.42
C ARG A 823 30.34 -25.72 -26.28
N LEU A 824 29.44 -26.70 -26.40
CA LEU A 824 29.81 -28.12 -26.37
C LEU A 824 30.71 -28.51 -27.54
N ARG A 825 30.44 -28.02 -28.76
CA ARG A 825 31.32 -28.25 -29.92
C ARG A 825 32.72 -27.70 -29.68
N ALA A 826 32.83 -26.45 -29.21
CA ALA A 826 34.11 -25.82 -28.90
C ALA A 826 34.85 -26.57 -27.77
N TYR A 827 34.13 -26.98 -26.73
CA TYR A 827 34.70 -27.75 -25.62
C TYR A 827 35.21 -29.12 -26.10
N ALA A 828 34.42 -29.87 -26.87
CA ALA A 828 34.82 -31.16 -27.42
C ALA A 828 36.05 -31.04 -28.34
N ALA A 829 36.09 -30.01 -29.19
CA ALA A 829 37.25 -29.72 -30.03
C ALA A 829 38.51 -29.43 -29.20
N ALA A 830 38.39 -28.66 -28.11
CA ALA A 830 39.48 -28.42 -27.17
C ALA A 830 39.97 -29.71 -26.47
N GLN A 831 39.09 -30.71 -26.32
CA GLN A 831 39.43 -32.04 -25.79
C GLN A 831 39.98 -33.03 -26.85
N GLY A 832 40.12 -32.58 -28.10
CA GLY A 832 40.67 -33.36 -29.22
C GLY A 832 39.65 -34.23 -29.98
N VAL A 833 38.34 -33.98 -29.82
CA VAL A 833 37.28 -34.66 -30.59
C VAL A 833 37.12 -34.00 -31.95
N GLN A 834 36.93 -34.79 -33.01
CA GLN A 834 36.75 -34.24 -34.36
C GLN A 834 35.35 -33.61 -34.53
N PRO A 835 35.20 -32.51 -35.29
CA PRO A 835 33.93 -31.79 -35.42
C PRO A 835 32.76 -32.64 -35.94
N ASP A 836 33.04 -33.62 -36.79
CA ASP A 836 32.09 -34.56 -37.40
C ASP A 836 31.70 -35.73 -36.47
N GLN A 837 32.25 -35.79 -35.26
CA GLN A 837 31.86 -36.75 -34.22
C GLN A 837 30.82 -36.20 -33.25
N ILE A 838 30.47 -34.91 -33.32
CA ILE A 838 29.41 -34.32 -32.47
C ILE A 838 28.26 -33.88 -33.38
N ILE A 839 27.10 -34.52 -33.22
CA ILE A 839 25.90 -34.27 -34.02
C ILE A 839 24.78 -33.86 -33.08
N PHE A 840 23.96 -32.89 -33.48
CA PHE A 840 22.84 -32.40 -32.69
C PHE A 840 21.51 -32.68 -33.39
N THR A 841 20.45 -32.90 -32.60
CA THR A 841 19.06 -33.01 -33.06
C THR A 841 18.15 -32.11 -32.24
N ASP A 842 17.06 -31.64 -32.82
CA ASP A 842 16.07 -30.82 -32.15
C ASP A 842 15.16 -31.61 -31.21
N VAL A 843 14.35 -30.89 -30.43
CA VAL A 843 13.25 -31.49 -29.68
C VAL A 843 12.27 -32.11 -30.67
N ALA A 844 11.96 -33.39 -30.46
CA ALA A 844 11.09 -34.17 -31.33
C ALA A 844 9.74 -34.46 -30.65
N THR A 845 8.68 -34.64 -31.43
CA THR A 845 7.41 -35.17 -30.92
C THR A 845 7.63 -36.58 -30.37
N LYS A 846 6.75 -37.07 -29.50
CA LYS A 846 6.96 -38.35 -28.80
C LYS A 846 7.20 -39.53 -29.76
N ASN A 847 6.39 -39.65 -30.82
CA ASN A 847 6.54 -40.72 -31.82
C ASN A 847 7.88 -40.63 -32.54
N GLU A 848 8.28 -39.42 -32.94
CA GLU A 848 9.56 -39.17 -33.57
C GLU A 848 10.74 -39.43 -32.62
N HIS A 849 10.60 -39.10 -31.34
CA HIS A 849 11.59 -39.39 -30.31
C HIS A 849 11.80 -40.90 -30.12
N ILE A 850 10.73 -41.69 -30.13
CA ILE A 850 10.84 -43.16 -30.10
C ILE A 850 11.50 -43.67 -31.39
N ARG A 851 11.04 -43.19 -32.55
CA ARG A 851 11.58 -43.60 -33.86
C ARG A 851 13.07 -43.33 -33.98
N ARG A 852 13.52 -42.12 -33.67
CA ARG A 852 14.93 -41.77 -33.78
C ARG A 852 15.82 -42.55 -32.81
N SER A 853 15.27 -42.99 -31.68
CA SER A 853 16.03 -43.76 -30.69
C SER A 853 16.43 -45.14 -31.20
N SER A 854 15.72 -45.71 -32.19
CA SER A 854 16.12 -46.98 -32.81
C SER A 854 17.32 -46.87 -33.74
N LEU A 855 17.73 -45.64 -34.12
CA LEU A 855 18.86 -45.39 -35.00
C LEU A 855 20.20 -45.27 -34.26
N ALA A 856 20.16 -45.16 -32.93
CA ALA A 856 21.33 -45.11 -32.07
C ALA A 856 21.81 -46.53 -31.72
N ASP A 857 23.13 -46.73 -31.63
CA ASP A 857 23.72 -48.02 -31.24
C ASP A 857 23.84 -48.17 -29.72
N LEU A 858 24.18 -47.08 -29.02
CA LEU A 858 24.31 -47.07 -27.56
C LEU A 858 23.88 -45.74 -26.97
N PHE A 859 23.02 -45.80 -25.94
CA PHE A 859 22.69 -44.62 -25.15
C PHE A 859 23.77 -44.38 -24.07
N LEU A 860 24.25 -43.14 -23.96
CA LEU A 860 25.13 -42.71 -22.88
C LEU A 860 24.29 -41.90 -21.88
N ASP A 861 24.16 -42.43 -20.67
CA ASP A 861 23.44 -41.72 -19.61
C ASP A 861 24.27 -40.55 -19.05
N SER A 862 23.56 -39.51 -18.60
CA SER A 862 24.11 -38.21 -18.24
C SER A 862 23.82 -37.80 -16.82
#